data_AF-A0A1C7NPM3-F1
#
_entry.id   AF-A0A1C7NPM3-F1
#
_cell.length_a   1.000
_cell.length_b   1.000
_cell.length_c   1.000
_cell.angle_alpha   90.00
_cell.angle_beta   90.00
_cell.angle_gamma   90.00
#
_symmetry.space_group_name_H-M   'P 1'
#
loop_
_entity.id
_entity.type
_entity.pdbx_description
1 polymer ?
#
loop_
_entity_poly.entity_id
_entity_poly.type
_entity_poly.pdbx_seq_one_letter_code
_entity_poly.pdbx_strand_id
1 'polypeptide(L)'
;MSLKKEKSFSIVAKGIALSTLIAILCISLAKYILDPQDNTRCKSMLTEGKWLTEEYKQWQPDGCMAKTYNKEDIGSCLGHSRIVYIGDSIMREQYYAMTSFLRPHHKAGIAIHEDQKEYYKAYNLTVEMWWDPYLNSSKTVELLEAKQQTSRPSLLVIGSGIWYMRRLGPNYFPLWKQAVDRIFDGALHRTVADRIMLSPVEIVEYDLMIPERKATLTSDKITLMNNYLRDREANLNQPITPLVVPFVWNKIVTSSKNQTKDGLHFKEPVTRAEAQLALNYRCNNDPNVKKDTYPINSTCCYNYATPLWYQNIIILFFLCFIPIYILINNLFSEHISQWTDYLLTSDAELLKALFIFGLAVVYMFMGDRTQLFGKIFKQFDVLTFSMLTLFVLFLGGVTLKSSKEINGFLNRHQTEEWKGWMQMVILIYHFTGASRIAGIYNPIRVLVAAYLFQTGYGHFYFFYKKKDFGMARILNVMVRLNLLSCVLAYLMRTDYLFYYFSPLVSFWFGVIWLTMRILSSYNQKAWFMVSKIVLMSFLTALLIHYPGLLEGIFNGLNWLFRIQWNVTEWRFRLSLDCWIVYIGMLCALVTIKISEYEFDSRTWYNGKVSGIIVSLIGLSGYFWFELSQSKVSYNSYHPYVSWIPILSFIVLRNATGSARSTYSGFFAFIGKISLETFIGQFHMWLAADTQGLLVVLPSHWVRSSLGWWANLIISSTAFFFVCYYLSWATGSVTRWICSGAQTSYANQNDHPTADAVPLLPTTDHHVHKEKPHKATEGDEEGRGCSSDEISLDAWEEPVRSSHVWYKTLYNTLCQNYLIRSLFFFVILGIVNRFCT
;
A
#
# COMPACT_ATOMS: atom_id res chain seq x y z
N MET A 1 -6.43 27.77 -31.63
CA MET A 1 -7.52 26.77 -31.50
C MET A 1 -7.14 25.54 -30.67
N SER A 2 -5.91 25.01 -30.78
CA SER A 2 -5.40 23.85 -29.98
C SER A 2 -5.43 24.05 -28.46
N LEU A 3 -4.89 25.17 -27.94
CA LEU A 3 -4.83 25.46 -26.49
C LEU A 3 -6.20 25.58 -25.80
N LYS A 4 -7.23 26.06 -26.52
CA LYS A 4 -8.61 26.19 -25.99
C LYS A 4 -9.28 24.81 -25.91
N LYS A 5 -8.98 23.93 -26.86
CA LYS A 5 -9.45 22.53 -26.90
C LYS A 5 -8.79 21.69 -25.80
N GLU A 6 -7.49 21.92 -25.54
CA GLU A 6 -6.72 21.27 -24.48
C GLU A 6 -7.19 21.68 -23.07
N LYS A 7 -7.46 22.99 -22.85
CA LYS A 7 -8.07 23.48 -21.59
C LYS A 7 -9.48 22.92 -21.36
N SER A 8 -10.33 22.89 -22.39
CA SER A 8 -11.68 22.34 -22.30
C SER A 8 -11.67 20.84 -21.97
N PHE A 9 -10.82 20.06 -22.66
CA PHE A 9 -10.64 18.63 -22.39
C PHE A 9 -10.13 18.37 -20.96
N SER A 10 -9.21 19.20 -20.45
CA SER A 10 -8.71 19.11 -19.07
C SER A 10 -9.82 19.34 -18.02
N ILE A 11 -10.72 20.29 -18.25
CA ILE A 11 -11.84 20.57 -17.34
C ILE A 11 -12.83 19.40 -17.32
N VAL A 12 -13.19 18.88 -18.49
CA VAL A 12 -14.10 17.72 -18.62
C VAL A 12 -13.50 16.49 -17.94
N ALA A 13 -12.21 16.19 -18.19
CA ALA A 13 -11.54 15.05 -17.56
C ALA A 13 -11.49 15.16 -16.03
N LYS A 14 -11.24 16.37 -15.49
CA LYS A 14 -11.29 16.63 -14.05
C LYS A 14 -12.69 16.44 -13.47
N GLY A 15 -13.71 16.94 -14.16
CA GLY A 15 -15.11 16.79 -13.77
C GLY A 15 -15.53 15.31 -13.73
N ILE A 16 -15.19 14.53 -14.76
CA ILE A 16 -15.46 13.09 -14.80
C ILE A 16 -14.78 12.37 -13.65
N ALA A 17 -13.50 12.61 -13.41
CA ALA A 17 -12.76 11.94 -12.34
C ALA A 17 -13.30 12.28 -10.94
N LEU A 18 -13.66 13.55 -10.69
CA LEU A 18 -14.28 13.97 -9.44
C LEU A 18 -15.66 13.34 -9.24
N SER A 19 -16.53 13.39 -10.26
CA SER A 19 -17.85 12.76 -10.20
C SER A 19 -17.75 11.25 -10.00
N THR A 20 -16.74 10.60 -10.59
CA THR A 20 -16.47 9.18 -10.39
C THR A 20 -16.09 8.89 -8.94
N LEU A 21 -15.18 9.68 -8.35
CA LEU A 21 -14.78 9.53 -6.94
C LEU A 21 -15.97 9.70 -5.98
N ILE A 22 -16.80 10.72 -6.21
CA ILE A 22 -18.00 10.96 -5.41
C ILE A 22 -18.99 9.80 -5.56
N ALA A 23 -19.23 9.33 -6.79
CA ALA A 23 -20.13 8.21 -7.04
C ALA A 23 -19.65 6.92 -6.34
N ILE A 24 -18.35 6.61 -6.41
CA ILE A 24 -17.73 5.48 -5.71
C ILE A 24 -18.00 5.56 -4.21
N LEU A 25 -17.74 6.72 -3.60
CA LEU A 25 -17.94 6.91 -2.16
C LEU A 25 -19.41 6.81 -1.76
N CYS A 26 -20.31 7.45 -2.51
CA CYS A 26 -21.75 7.40 -2.25
C CYS A 26 -22.32 5.99 -2.38
N ILE A 27 -21.95 5.24 -3.44
CA ILE A 27 -22.42 3.86 -3.66
C ILE A 27 -21.90 2.96 -2.53
N SER A 28 -20.63 3.10 -2.17
CA SER A 28 -20.02 2.28 -1.12
C SER A 28 -20.65 2.57 0.25
N LEU A 29 -20.91 3.85 0.55
CA LEU A 29 -21.57 4.28 1.78
C LEU A 29 -23.03 3.80 1.83
N ALA A 30 -23.76 3.93 0.72
CA ALA A 30 -25.13 3.41 0.61
C ALA A 30 -25.16 1.90 0.87
N LYS A 31 -24.24 1.11 0.29
CA LYS A 31 -24.14 -0.33 0.56
C LYS A 31 -23.89 -0.62 2.05
N TYR A 32 -22.98 0.11 2.69
CA TYR A 32 -22.66 -0.07 4.11
C TYR A 32 -23.84 0.25 5.04
N ILE A 33 -24.70 1.21 4.67
CA ILE A 33 -25.89 1.58 5.44
C ILE A 33 -27.05 0.62 5.16
N LEU A 34 -27.24 0.20 3.91
CA LEU A 34 -28.40 -0.59 3.47
C LEU A 34 -28.26 -2.10 3.74
N ASP A 35 -27.05 -2.64 3.89
CA ASP A 35 -26.79 -4.06 4.18
C ASP A 35 -25.96 -4.24 5.47
N PRO A 36 -26.53 -3.90 6.65
CA PRO A 36 -25.78 -3.95 7.92
C PRO A 36 -25.32 -5.36 8.30
N GLN A 37 -26.00 -6.40 7.80
CA GLN A 37 -25.66 -7.80 8.07
C GLN A 37 -24.35 -8.23 7.38
N ASP A 38 -23.93 -7.53 6.31
CA ASP A 38 -22.66 -7.78 5.62
C ASP A 38 -21.58 -6.74 5.94
N ASN A 39 -21.77 -5.91 6.97
CA ASN A 39 -20.76 -4.91 7.36
C ASN A 39 -19.44 -5.54 7.80
N THR A 40 -19.43 -6.80 8.23
CA THR A 40 -18.22 -7.56 8.56
C THR A 40 -17.71 -8.44 7.42
N ARG A 41 -18.39 -8.42 6.26
CA ARG A 41 -18.18 -9.33 5.11
C ARG A 41 -18.36 -10.81 5.43
N CYS A 42 -18.97 -11.14 6.56
CA CYS A 42 -19.09 -12.53 6.98
C CYS A 42 -20.17 -13.27 6.19
N LYS A 43 -21.30 -12.62 5.91
CA LYS A 43 -22.37 -13.16 5.07
C LYS A 43 -21.89 -13.38 3.64
N SER A 44 -21.25 -12.38 3.02
CA SER A 44 -20.67 -12.50 1.68
C SER A 44 -19.65 -13.65 1.60
N MET A 45 -18.79 -13.80 2.61
CA MET A 45 -17.79 -14.87 2.66
C MET A 45 -18.43 -16.27 2.60
N LEU A 46 -19.59 -16.44 3.25
CA LEU A 46 -20.27 -17.72 3.41
C LEU A 46 -21.30 -18.03 2.33
N THR A 47 -21.52 -17.12 1.38
CA THR A 47 -22.55 -17.28 0.34
C THR A 47 -21.93 -17.54 -1.04
N GLU A 48 -20.89 -16.77 -1.42
CA GLU A 48 -20.37 -16.76 -2.79
C GLU A 48 -18.84 -16.62 -2.83
N GLY A 49 -18.23 -17.07 -3.93
CA GLY A 49 -16.80 -16.93 -4.18
C GLY A 49 -16.36 -17.67 -5.45
N LYS A 50 -15.04 -17.77 -5.67
CA LYS A 50 -14.45 -18.56 -6.76
C LYS A 50 -13.08 -19.10 -6.40
N TRP A 51 -12.69 -20.20 -7.03
CA TRP A 51 -11.30 -20.67 -7.02
C TRP A 51 -10.41 -19.74 -7.85
N LEU A 52 -9.25 -19.38 -7.30
CA LEU A 52 -8.29 -18.51 -7.98
C LEU A 52 -7.30 -19.28 -8.86
N THR A 53 -7.14 -20.58 -8.61
CA THR A 53 -6.17 -21.45 -9.30
C THR A 53 -6.80 -22.80 -9.55
N GLU A 54 -6.38 -23.48 -10.62
CA GLU A 54 -6.85 -24.84 -10.93
C GLU A 54 -6.37 -25.89 -9.91
N GLU A 55 -5.32 -25.58 -9.15
CA GLU A 55 -4.80 -26.44 -8.09
C GLU A 55 -5.62 -26.37 -6.80
N TYR A 56 -6.67 -25.53 -6.75
CA TYR A 56 -7.56 -25.36 -5.59
C TYR A 56 -6.82 -24.97 -4.29
N LYS A 57 -5.70 -24.24 -4.42
CA LYS A 57 -4.89 -23.80 -3.27
C LYS A 57 -5.48 -22.59 -2.53
N GLN A 58 -6.31 -21.80 -3.20
CA GLN A 58 -6.84 -20.56 -2.65
C GLN A 58 -8.25 -20.27 -3.16
N TRP A 59 -9.20 -20.24 -2.23
CA TRP A 59 -10.56 -19.76 -2.44
C TRP A 59 -10.60 -18.23 -2.26
N GLN A 60 -11.30 -17.53 -3.17
CA GLN A 60 -11.58 -16.10 -3.07
C GLN A 60 -13.05 -15.90 -2.67
N PRO A 61 -13.32 -15.56 -1.40
CA PRO A 61 -14.64 -15.09 -1.00
C PRO A 61 -15.00 -13.79 -1.71
N ASP A 62 -16.29 -13.51 -1.87
CA ASP A 62 -16.70 -12.28 -2.56
C ASP A 62 -16.42 -11.03 -1.70
N GLY A 63 -15.60 -10.11 -2.22
CA GLY A 63 -15.37 -8.79 -1.62
C GLY A 63 -14.52 -8.74 -0.34
N CYS A 64 -13.92 -9.85 0.10
CA CYS A 64 -13.02 -9.87 1.26
C CYS A 64 -11.88 -10.91 1.12
N MET A 65 -10.88 -10.84 1.99
CA MET A 65 -9.76 -11.79 2.06
C MET A 65 -9.85 -12.64 3.33
N ALA A 66 -9.93 -13.96 3.18
CA ALA A 66 -9.96 -14.88 4.30
C ALA A 66 -8.54 -15.13 4.85
N LYS A 67 -8.38 -15.22 6.17
CA LYS A 67 -7.12 -15.65 6.79
C LYS A 67 -6.86 -17.12 6.44
N THR A 68 -5.61 -17.45 6.16
CA THR A 68 -5.16 -18.85 6.18
C THR A 68 -4.64 -19.19 7.56
N TYR A 69 -5.39 -20.00 8.30
CA TYR A 69 -5.05 -20.44 9.64
C TYR A 69 -3.99 -21.53 9.63
N ASN A 70 -2.93 -21.34 10.42
CA ASN A 70 -1.96 -22.38 10.78
C ASN A 70 -2.25 -22.94 12.19
N LYS A 71 -1.46 -23.93 12.64
CA LYS A 71 -1.64 -24.57 13.94
C LYS A 71 -1.51 -23.59 15.12
N GLU A 72 -0.60 -22.62 15.02
CA GLU A 72 -0.41 -21.58 16.05
C GLU A 72 -1.63 -20.64 16.13
N ASP A 73 -2.16 -20.21 14.98
CA ASP A 73 -3.36 -19.38 14.90
C ASP A 73 -4.57 -20.08 15.52
N ILE A 74 -4.74 -21.37 15.20
CA ILE A 74 -5.83 -22.19 15.75
C ILE A 74 -5.69 -22.34 17.26
N GLY A 75 -4.48 -22.63 17.75
CA GLY A 75 -4.21 -22.75 19.18
C GLY A 75 -4.41 -21.44 19.95
N SER A 76 -4.11 -20.31 19.33
CA SER A 76 -4.33 -18.97 19.91
C SER A 76 -5.82 -18.60 19.96
N CYS A 77 -6.56 -18.87 18.88
CA CYS A 77 -7.99 -18.57 18.80
C CYS A 77 -8.86 -19.52 19.65
N LEU A 78 -8.55 -20.81 19.62
CA LEU A 78 -9.36 -21.89 20.20
C LEU A 78 -8.66 -22.57 21.38
N GLY A 79 -7.72 -21.89 22.03
CA GLY A 79 -7.05 -22.41 23.22
C GLY A 79 -8.07 -22.67 24.33
N HIS A 80 -8.04 -23.88 24.91
CA HIS A 80 -9.02 -24.36 25.90
C HIS A 80 -10.44 -24.63 25.36
N SER A 81 -10.60 -24.75 24.04
CA SER A 81 -11.89 -24.98 23.39
C SER A 81 -12.13 -26.43 22.98
N ARG A 82 -13.37 -26.69 22.55
CA ARG A 82 -13.83 -27.94 21.96
C ARG A 82 -14.48 -27.67 20.60
N ILE A 83 -14.10 -28.39 19.56
CA ILE A 83 -14.73 -28.38 18.24
C ILE A 83 -15.49 -29.70 18.07
N VAL A 84 -16.74 -29.64 17.65
CA VAL A 84 -17.57 -30.85 17.48
C VAL A 84 -18.15 -30.86 16.08
N TYR A 85 -17.91 -31.95 15.36
CA TYR A 85 -18.55 -32.30 14.10
C TYR A 85 -19.65 -33.33 14.37
N ILE A 86 -20.85 -33.16 13.82
CA ILE A 86 -21.96 -34.12 13.97
C ILE A 86 -22.57 -34.38 12.59
N GLY A 87 -22.62 -35.65 12.17
CA GLY A 87 -23.32 -36.00 10.95
C GLY A 87 -22.86 -37.29 10.31
N ASP A 88 -22.80 -37.28 8.98
CA ASP A 88 -22.43 -38.43 8.16
C ASP A 88 -20.97 -38.37 7.65
N SER A 89 -20.68 -39.07 6.56
CA SER A 89 -19.33 -39.18 6.02
C SER A 89 -18.76 -37.86 5.51
N ILE A 90 -19.60 -36.89 5.13
CA ILE A 90 -19.11 -35.56 4.73
C ILE A 90 -18.55 -34.81 5.95
N MET A 91 -19.26 -34.86 7.08
CA MET A 91 -18.77 -34.26 8.33
C MET A 91 -17.51 -34.94 8.84
N ARG A 92 -17.34 -36.24 8.58
CA ARG A 92 -16.09 -36.94 8.84
C ARG A 92 -14.93 -36.42 7.98
N GLU A 93 -15.15 -36.15 6.68
CA GLU A 93 -14.11 -35.56 5.83
C GLU A 93 -13.73 -34.13 6.29
N GLN A 94 -14.72 -33.34 6.74
CA GLN A 94 -14.44 -32.02 7.35
C GLN A 94 -13.65 -32.14 8.65
N TYR A 95 -13.98 -33.12 9.50
CA TYR A 95 -13.21 -33.44 10.70
C TYR A 95 -11.76 -33.78 10.36
N TYR A 96 -11.51 -34.63 9.36
CA TYR A 96 -10.15 -34.96 8.92
C TYR A 96 -9.40 -33.75 8.34
N ALA A 97 -10.09 -32.88 7.60
CA ALA A 97 -9.49 -31.63 7.12
C ALA A 97 -9.06 -30.72 8.28
N MET A 98 -9.89 -30.58 9.32
CA MET A 98 -9.59 -29.79 10.51
C MET A 98 -8.41 -30.35 11.31
N THR A 99 -8.40 -31.65 11.60
CA THR A 99 -7.31 -32.29 12.36
C THR A 99 -5.98 -32.26 11.62
N SER A 100 -6.01 -32.27 10.28
CA SER A 100 -4.79 -32.16 9.45
C SER A 100 -4.02 -30.85 9.64
N PHE A 101 -4.68 -29.75 10.06
CA PHE A 101 -4.00 -28.49 10.35
C PHE A 101 -3.16 -28.57 11.62
N LEU A 102 -3.63 -29.33 12.62
CA LEU A 102 -3.01 -29.45 13.94
C LEU A 102 -1.95 -30.57 13.95
N ARG A 103 -2.16 -31.63 13.16
CA ARG A 103 -1.22 -32.74 13.00
C ARG A 103 -1.08 -33.15 11.52
N PRO A 104 -0.18 -32.49 10.77
CA PRO A 104 0.12 -32.88 9.40
C PRO A 104 0.56 -34.34 9.32
N HIS A 105 0.14 -35.06 8.28
CA HIS A 105 0.45 -36.48 8.03
C HIS A 105 -0.17 -37.49 9.01
N HIS A 106 -1.19 -37.09 9.79
CA HIS A 106 -2.00 -38.08 10.49
C HIS A 106 -2.75 -38.95 9.47
N LYS A 107 -2.61 -40.27 9.55
CA LYS A 107 -3.42 -41.18 8.73
C LYS A 107 -4.86 -41.09 9.23
N ALA A 108 -5.79 -40.77 8.34
CA ALA A 108 -7.22 -40.85 8.63
C ALA A 108 -7.52 -42.20 9.31
N GLY A 109 -8.24 -42.16 10.43
CA GLY A 109 -8.58 -43.37 11.18
C GLY A 109 -9.34 -44.37 10.31
N ILE A 110 -9.15 -45.67 10.59
CA ILE A 110 -9.92 -46.77 9.97
C ILE A 110 -11.40 -46.74 10.45
N ALA A 111 -11.68 -45.94 11.46
CA ALA A 111 -12.98 -45.61 12.05
C ALA A 111 -14.03 -45.17 11.01
N ILE A 112 -14.83 -46.13 10.53
CA ILE A 112 -15.95 -45.88 9.62
C ILE A 112 -17.25 -46.01 10.41
N HIS A 113 -18.08 -44.96 10.38
CA HIS A 113 -19.39 -44.90 11.04
C HIS A 113 -19.37 -44.94 12.58
N GLU A 114 -18.34 -44.36 13.19
CA GLU A 114 -18.18 -44.30 14.65
C GLU A 114 -17.75 -42.91 15.13
N ASP A 115 -17.99 -42.63 16.42
CA ASP A 115 -17.53 -41.42 17.09
C ASP A 115 -15.99 -41.41 17.17
N GLN A 116 -15.38 -40.26 16.94
CA GLN A 116 -13.93 -40.04 17.04
C GLN A 116 -13.62 -38.83 17.91
N LYS A 117 -12.46 -38.84 18.56
CA LYS A 117 -12.00 -37.76 19.43
C LYS A 117 -10.48 -37.65 19.42
N GLU A 118 -9.99 -36.44 19.17
CA GLU A 118 -8.57 -36.10 19.26
C GLU A 118 -8.35 -34.96 20.25
N TYR A 119 -7.36 -35.15 21.14
CA TYR A 119 -6.94 -34.15 22.12
C TYR A 119 -5.53 -33.65 21.82
N TYR A 120 -5.40 -32.33 21.67
CA TYR A 120 -4.15 -31.65 21.37
C TYR A 120 -3.64 -30.93 22.62
N LYS A 121 -2.82 -31.64 23.40
CA LYS A 121 -2.28 -31.16 24.68
C LYS A 121 -1.58 -29.80 24.57
N ALA A 122 -0.85 -29.55 23.49
CA ALA A 122 -0.09 -28.31 23.28
C ALA A 122 -0.98 -27.04 23.28
N TYR A 123 -2.24 -27.18 22.87
CA TYR A 123 -3.20 -26.07 22.76
C TYR A 123 -4.42 -26.25 23.69
N ASN A 124 -4.42 -27.33 24.48
CA ASN A 124 -5.57 -27.78 25.26
C ASN A 124 -6.89 -27.78 24.45
N LEU A 125 -6.81 -28.26 23.21
CA LEU A 125 -7.91 -28.26 22.23
C LEU A 125 -8.41 -29.69 22.02
N THR A 126 -9.73 -29.88 22.02
CA THR A 126 -10.36 -31.16 21.67
C THR A 126 -11.14 -31.02 20.38
N VAL A 127 -10.94 -31.93 19.42
CA VAL A 127 -11.75 -32.03 18.20
C VAL A 127 -12.46 -33.37 18.21
N GLU A 128 -13.78 -33.35 18.01
CA GLU A 128 -14.63 -34.55 18.06
C GLU A 128 -15.44 -34.69 16.77
N MET A 129 -15.67 -35.94 16.36
CA MET A 129 -16.64 -36.31 15.33
C MET A 129 -17.67 -37.23 15.97
N TRP A 130 -18.95 -36.91 15.84
CA TRP A 130 -20.06 -37.73 16.29
C TRP A 130 -20.79 -38.29 15.07
N TRP A 131 -20.87 -39.62 14.99
CA TRP A 131 -21.56 -40.28 13.89
C TRP A 131 -23.07 -40.30 14.15
N ASP A 132 -23.78 -39.32 13.60
CA ASP A 132 -25.22 -39.17 13.78
C ASP A 132 -25.87 -38.62 12.49
N PRO A 133 -25.96 -39.44 11.41
CA PRO A 133 -26.48 -38.99 10.12
C PRO A 133 -27.95 -38.54 10.18
N TYR A 134 -28.71 -38.98 11.19
CA TYR A 134 -30.12 -38.63 11.42
C TYR A 134 -30.30 -37.55 12.49
N LEU A 135 -29.22 -37.06 13.11
CA LEU A 135 -29.22 -36.01 14.11
C LEU A 135 -30.22 -36.27 15.26
N ASN A 136 -30.42 -37.54 15.63
CA ASN A 136 -31.46 -37.97 16.56
C ASN A 136 -30.93 -38.83 17.71
N SER A 137 -29.61 -38.99 17.83
CA SER A 137 -29.02 -39.61 19.01
C SER A 137 -29.32 -38.79 20.27
N SER A 138 -29.42 -39.46 21.42
CA SER A 138 -29.64 -38.79 22.71
C SER A 138 -28.57 -37.71 22.96
N LYS A 139 -27.31 -38.03 22.67
CA LYS A 139 -26.16 -37.13 22.81
C LYS A 139 -26.30 -35.84 21.98
N THR A 140 -26.73 -35.94 20.72
CA THR A 140 -26.99 -34.76 19.86
C THR A 140 -28.17 -33.95 20.38
N VAL A 141 -29.27 -34.61 20.74
CA VAL A 141 -30.47 -33.93 21.25
C VAL A 141 -30.18 -33.21 22.56
N GLU A 142 -29.50 -33.84 23.51
CA GLU A 142 -29.11 -33.25 24.79
C GLU A 142 -28.17 -32.03 24.61
N LEU A 143 -27.27 -32.07 23.61
CA LEU A 143 -26.43 -30.93 23.26
C LEU A 143 -27.28 -29.76 22.75
N LEU A 144 -28.19 -30.00 21.80
CA LEU A 144 -29.09 -28.99 21.21
C LEU A 144 -30.11 -28.44 22.21
N GLU A 145 -30.48 -29.23 23.21
CA GLU A 145 -31.34 -28.83 24.33
C GLU A 145 -30.56 -28.16 25.48
N ALA A 146 -29.23 -28.10 25.39
CA ALA A 146 -28.34 -27.55 26.41
C ALA A 146 -28.50 -28.20 27.81
N LYS A 147 -28.90 -29.48 27.89
CA LYS A 147 -29.27 -30.15 29.15
C LYS A 147 -28.08 -30.69 29.98
N GLN A 148 -26.89 -30.86 29.39
CA GLN A 148 -25.73 -31.50 30.07
C GLN A 148 -24.35 -30.92 29.66
N GLN A 149 -24.21 -29.60 29.51
CA GLN A 149 -22.92 -29.06 29.08
C GLN A 149 -21.94 -28.86 30.25
N THR A 150 -21.08 -29.87 30.51
CA THR A 150 -19.86 -29.69 31.32
C THR A 150 -18.82 -28.81 30.60
N SER A 151 -18.78 -28.85 29.26
CA SER A 151 -18.01 -27.92 28.44
C SER A 151 -18.67 -27.67 27.08
N ARG A 152 -19.05 -26.41 26.80
CA ARG A 152 -19.66 -25.98 25.53
C ARG A 152 -18.68 -26.05 24.35
N PRO A 153 -19.11 -26.47 23.14
CA PRO A 153 -18.29 -26.35 21.95
C PRO A 153 -18.06 -24.89 21.57
N SER A 154 -16.84 -24.53 21.18
CA SER A 154 -16.56 -23.23 20.57
C SER A 154 -16.93 -23.17 19.10
N LEU A 155 -16.91 -24.31 18.42
CA LEU A 155 -17.42 -24.42 17.06
C LEU A 155 -18.16 -25.75 16.96
N LEU A 156 -19.45 -25.68 16.62
CA LEU A 156 -20.30 -26.83 16.34
C LEU A 156 -20.60 -26.87 14.84
N VAL A 157 -20.15 -27.91 14.16
CA VAL A 157 -20.37 -28.13 12.73
C VAL A 157 -21.31 -29.32 12.56
N ILE A 158 -22.44 -29.12 11.90
CA ILE A 158 -23.47 -30.16 11.78
C ILE A 158 -23.80 -30.38 10.30
N GLY A 159 -23.98 -31.62 9.87
CA GLY A 159 -24.39 -31.95 8.50
C GLY A 159 -25.32 -33.15 8.45
N SER A 160 -26.32 -33.09 7.56
CA SER A 160 -27.26 -34.19 7.33
C SER A 160 -27.96 -34.05 5.97
N GLY A 161 -28.54 -35.14 5.49
CA GLY A 161 -29.49 -35.13 4.37
C GLY A 161 -29.35 -36.35 3.46
N ILE A 162 -28.13 -36.77 3.14
CA ILE A 162 -27.86 -37.90 2.23
C ILE A 162 -28.46 -39.20 2.75
N TRP A 163 -28.32 -39.48 4.05
CA TRP A 163 -28.89 -40.68 4.67
C TRP A 163 -30.41 -40.69 4.69
N TYR A 164 -31.04 -39.53 4.89
CA TYR A 164 -32.50 -39.39 4.78
C TYR A 164 -32.96 -39.74 3.35
N MET A 165 -32.37 -39.10 2.34
CA MET A 165 -32.73 -39.32 0.94
C MET A 165 -32.53 -40.76 0.49
N ARG A 166 -31.45 -41.41 0.96
CA ARG A 166 -31.06 -42.75 0.55
C ARG A 166 -31.86 -43.87 1.24
N ARG A 167 -32.29 -43.68 2.49
CA ARG A 167 -32.81 -44.78 3.33
C ARG A 167 -34.29 -44.68 3.66
N LEU A 168 -34.89 -43.49 3.62
CA LEU A 168 -36.23 -43.27 4.19
C LEU A 168 -37.34 -43.09 3.15
N GLY A 169 -37.04 -43.31 1.86
CA GLY A 169 -38.03 -43.27 0.78
C GLY A 169 -38.80 -41.93 0.78
N PRO A 170 -40.15 -41.93 0.79
CA PRO A 170 -40.96 -40.71 0.78
C PRO A 170 -40.87 -39.90 2.09
N ASN A 171 -40.49 -40.52 3.21
CA ASN A 171 -40.41 -39.86 4.52
C ASN A 171 -39.11 -39.07 4.73
N TYR A 172 -38.22 -39.04 3.73
CA TYR A 172 -36.92 -38.37 3.84
C TYR A 172 -37.05 -36.90 4.24
N PHE A 173 -37.96 -36.15 3.62
CA PHE A 173 -38.06 -34.71 3.80
C PHE A 173 -38.74 -34.31 5.12
N PRO A 174 -39.92 -34.87 5.51
CA PRO A 174 -40.55 -34.50 6.78
C PRO A 174 -39.69 -34.80 8.01
N LEU A 175 -39.02 -35.96 8.02
CA LEU A 175 -38.16 -36.36 9.15
C LEU A 175 -36.85 -35.57 9.18
N TRP A 176 -36.26 -35.27 8.02
CA TRP A 176 -35.07 -34.42 7.95
C TRP A 176 -35.39 -32.99 8.40
N LYS A 177 -36.54 -32.46 7.97
CA LYS A 177 -37.05 -31.15 8.38
C LYS A 177 -37.17 -31.08 9.90
N GLN A 178 -37.80 -32.06 10.54
CA GLN A 178 -37.90 -32.12 12.00
C GLN A 178 -36.52 -32.11 12.69
N ALA A 179 -35.56 -32.84 12.16
CA ALA A 179 -34.22 -32.90 12.73
C ALA A 179 -33.47 -31.56 12.61
N VAL A 180 -33.55 -30.91 11.45
CA VAL A 180 -32.96 -29.58 11.21
C VAL A 180 -33.65 -28.49 12.02
N ASP A 181 -34.97 -28.55 12.15
CA ASP A 181 -35.75 -27.58 12.92
C ASP A 181 -35.31 -27.52 14.38
N ARG A 182 -34.98 -28.68 14.98
CA ARG A 182 -34.40 -28.73 16.33
C ARG A 182 -33.08 -27.96 16.45
N ILE A 183 -32.27 -27.91 15.41
CA ILE A 183 -31.01 -27.14 15.41
C ILE A 183 -31.31 -25.65 15.41
N PHE A 184 -32.20 -25.19 14.53
CA PHE A 184 -32.62 -23.79 14.48
C PHE A 184 -33.30 -23.36 15.78
N ASP A 185 -34.16 -24.21 16.36
CA ASP A 185 -34.84 -23.94 17.62
C ASP A 185 -33.84 -23.91 18.78
N GLY A 186 -32.85 -24.80 18.79
CA GLY A 186 -31.74 -24.78 19.73
C GLY A 186 -30.93 -23.48 19.64
N ALA A 187 -30.59 -23.06 18.42
CA ALA A 187 -29.85 -21.82 18.19
C ALA A 187 -30.64 -20.57 18.60
N LEU A 188 -31.95 -20.55 18.37
CA LEU A 188 -32.82 -19.43 18.69
C LEU A 188 -33.01 -19.26 20.20
N HIS A 189 -33.16 -20.36 20.94
CA HIS A 189 -33.61 -20.30 22.34
C HIS A 189 -32.54 -20.66 23.37
N ARG A 190 -31.37 -21.16 22.96
CA ARG A 190 -30.38 -21.74 23.89
C ARG A 190 -28.96 -21.36 23.50
N THR A 191 -28.05 -21.46 24.47
CA THR A 191 -26.60 -21.33 24.28
C THR A 191 -26.00 -22.72 24.02
N VAL A 192 -26.09 -23.19 22.79
CA VAL A 192 -25.67 -24.55 22.40
C VAL A 192 -24.16 -24.61 22.15
N ALA A 193 -23.58 -23.56 21.59
CA ALA A 193 -22.15 -23.43 21.27
C ALA A 193 -21.78 -21.94 21.24
N ASP A 194 -20.50 -21.60 21.07
CA ASP A 194 -20.15 -20.21 20.76
C ASP A 194 -20.64 -19.85 19.34
N ARG A 195 -20.55 -20.80 18.39
CA ARG A 195 -21.06 -20.67 17.01
C ARG A 195 -21.45 -22.02 16.41
N ILE A 196 -22.49 -22.02 15.59
CA ILE A 196 -22.99 -23.18 14.84
C ILE A 196 -22.79 -22.94 13.34
N MET A 197 -22.31 -23.96 12.64
CA MET A 197 -22.26 -24.02 11.19
C MET A 197 -23.02 -25.27 10.72
N LEU A 198 -24.20 -25.08 10.15
CA LEU A 198 -25.02 -26.15 9.61
C LEU A 198 -24.71 -26.30 8.13
N SER A 199 -24.02 -27.37 7.74
CA SER A 199 -23.71 -27.69 6.34
C SER A 199 -24.99 -27.66 5.48
N PRO A 200 -24.95 -27.02 4.29
CA PRO A 200 -25.98 -27.28 3.30
C PRO A 200 -25.96 -28.76 2.89
N VAL A 201 -27.04 -29.23 2.27
CA VAL A 201 -27.05 -30.55 1.64
C VAL A 201 -26.12 -30.49 0.44
N GLU A 202 -25.05 -31.30 0.48
CA GLU A 202 -23.99 -31.30 -0.51
C GLU A 202 -24.51 -31.65 -1.90
N ILE A 203 -24.04 -30.91 -2.90
CA ILE A 203 -24.31 -31.21 -4.30
C ILE A 203 -23.32 -32.29 -4.76
N VAL A 204 -23.88 -33.40 -5.22
CA VAL A 204 -23.14 -34.61 -5.64
C VAL A 204 -22.75 -34.57 -7.11
N GLU A 205 -21.73 -35.37 -7.48
CA GLU A 205 -21.26 -35.52 -8.85
C GLU A 205 -21.94 -36.72 -9.54
N TYR A 206 -22.98 -36.44 -10.32
CA TYR A 206 -23.86 -37.44 -10.91
C TYR A 206 -23.19 -38.37 -11.92
N ASP A 207 -22.08 -37.95 -12.51
CA ASP A 207 -21.36 -38.74 -13.51
C ASP A 207 -20.45 -39.80 -12.88
N LEU A 208 -20.07 -39.62 -11.61
CA LEU A 208 -19.23 -40.55 -10.86
C LEU A 208 -20.02 -41.48 -9.93
N MET A 209 -21.30 -41.19 -9.69
CA MET A 209 -22.14 -41.97 -8.78
C MET A 209 -22.59 -43.30 -9.39
N ILE A 210 -22.56 -44.36 -8.56
CA ILE A 210 -23.16 -45.66 -8.89
C ILE A 210 -24.69 -45.56 -9.05
N PRO A 211 -25.32 -46.41 -9.89
CA PRO A 211 -26.75 -46.31 -10.21
C PRO A 211 -27.68 -46.30 -8.98
N GLU A 212 -27.39 -47.09 -7.94
CA GLU A 212 -28.25 -47.15 -6.75
C GLU A 212 -28.23 -45.83 -5.95
N ARG A 213 -27.08 -45.14 -5.90
CA ARG A 213 -26.97 -43.81 -5.28
C ARG A 213 -27.68 -42.77 -6.14
N LYS A 214 -27.47 -42.80 -7.45
CA LYS A 214 -28.09 -41.87 -8.40
C LYS A 214 -29.62 -41.93 -8.39
N ALA A 215 -30.19 -43.12 -8.18
CA ALA A 215 -31.64 -43.31 -8.07
C ALA A 215 -32.27 -42.66 -6.83
N THR A 216 -31.49 -42.44 -5.77
CA THR A 216 -32.01 -41.94 -4.48
C THR A 216 -31.61 -40.51 -4.17
N LEU A 217 -30.39 -40.11 -4.55
CA LEU A 217 -29.80 -38.78 -4.35
C LEU A 217 -30.06 -37.91 -5.59
N THR A 218 -31.30 -37.45 -5.77
CA THR A 218 -31.68 -36.65 -6.94
C THR A 218 -31.51 -35.16 -6.71
N SER A 219 -31.30 -34.42 -7.81
CA SER A 219 -31.08 -32.96 -7.77
C SER A 219 -32.27 -32.22 -7.19
N ASP A 220 -33.49 -32.67 -7.49
CA ASP A 220 -34.72 -32.07 -6.98
C ASP A 220 -34.83 -32.19 -5.46
N LYS A 221 -34.45 -33.34 -4.89
CA LYS A 221 -34.46 -33.53 -3.42
C LYS A 221 -33.42 -32.63 -2.74
N ILE A 222 -32.19 -32.58 -3.28
CA ILE A 222 -31.12 -31.70 -2.77
C ILE A 222 -31.54 -30.23 -2.85
N THR A 223 -32.13 -29.83 -3.98
CA THR A 223 -32.62 -28.47 -4.20
C THR A 223 -33.74 -28.11 -3.23
N LEU A 224 -34.72 -29.01 -3.04
CA LEU A 224 -35.82 -28.81 -2.09
C LEU A 224 -35.29 -28.63 -0.66
N MET A 225 -34.36 -29.48 -0.22
CA MET A 225 -33.76 -29.41 1.10
C MET A 225 -32.93 -28.13 1.28
N ASN A 226 -32.10 -27.76 0.31
CA ASN A 226 -31.32 -26.52 0.38
C ASN A 226 -32.20 -25.26 0.32
N ASN A 227 -33.29 -25.26 -0.44
CA ASN A 227 -34.25 -24.16 -0.45
C ASN A 227 -34.93 -24.02 0.92
N TYR A 228 -35.24 -25.13 1.57
CA TYR A 228 -35.75 -25.12 2.94
C TYR A 228 -34.75 -24.49 3.92
N LEU A 229 -33.46 -24.85 3.85
CA LEU A 229 -32.41 -24.23 4.67
C LEU A 229 -32.29 -22.72 4.42
N ARG A 230 -32.40 -22.27 3.15
CA ARG A 230 -32.35 -20.84 2.81
C ARG A 230 -33.49 -20.07 3.44
N ASP A 231 -34.71 -20.60 3.36
CA ASP A 231 -35.89 -20.00 3.98
C ASP A 231 -35.75 -19.94 5.51
N ARG A 232 -35.26 -21.02 6.13
CA ARG A 232 -35.03 -21.07 7.58
C ARG A 232 -33.96 -20.10 8.05
N GLU A 233 -32.85 -19.98 7.33
CA GLU A 233 -31.78 -19.03 7.65
C GLU A 233 -32.25 -17.58 7.43
N ALA A 234 -32.98 -17.29 6.35
CA ALA A 234 -33.50 -15.96 6.08
C ALA A 234 -34.50 -15.46 7.15
N ASN A 235 -35.24 -16.39 7.76
CA ASN A 235 -36.18 -16.10 8.83
C ASN A 235 -35.56 -16.20 10.25
N LEU A 236 -34.26 -16.49 10.36
CA LEU A 236 -33.57 -16.61 11.64
C LEU A 236 -33.21 -15.22 12.20
N ASN A 237 -34.13 -14.66 12.98
CA ASN A 237 -33.95 -13.34 13.58
C ASN A 237 -33.29 -13.45 14.97
N GLN A 238 -32.11 -12.86 15.10
CA GLN A 238 -31.38 -12.69 16.38
C GLN A 238 -31.25 -13.98 17.22
N PRO A 239 -30.59 -15.04 16.70
CA PRO A 239 -30.42 -16.26 17.46
C PRO A 239 -29.50 -16.06 18.67
N ILE A 240 -29.83 -16.69 19.81
CA ILE A 240 -28.98 -16.67 21.02
C ILE A 240 -27.61 -17.29 20.72
N THR A 241 -27.58 -18.43 20.03
CA THR A 241 -26.34 -19.00 19.48
C THR A 241 -26.23 -18.62 18.00
N PRO A 242 -25.19 -17.88 17.57
CA PRO A 242 -24.99 -17.56 16.16
C PRO A 242 -24.95 -18.83 15.30
N LEU A 243 -25.84 -18.92 14.30
CA LEU A 243 -25.94 -20.03 13.36
C LEU A 243 -25.87 -19.50 11.93
N VAL A 244 -25.16 -20.22 11.07
CA VAL A 244 -25.09 -19.95 9.62
C VAL A 244 -25.17 -21.26 8.83
N VAL A 245 -25.70 -21.17 7.61
CA VAL A 245 -25.66 -22.22 6.60
C VAL A 245 -24.67 -21.79 5.50
N PRO A 246 -23.46 -22.36 5.42
CA PRO A 246 -22.44 -21.92 4.49
C PRO A 246 -22.73 -22.45 3.08
N PHE A 247 -23.68 -21.85 2.36
CA PHE A 247 -23.99 -22.22 0.98
C PHE A 247 -22.78 -22.11 0.03
N VAL A 248 -21.75 -21.37 0.42
CA VAL A 248 -20.45 -21.35 -0.26
C VAL A 248 -19.80 -22.73 -0.34
N TRP A 249 -20.03 -23.66 0.60
CA TRP A 249 -19.50 -25.03 0.51
C TRP A 249 -20.00 -25.73 -0.77
N ASN A 250 -21.30 -25.60 -1.08
CA ASN A 250 -21.85 -26.06 -2.35
C ASN A 250 -21.20 -25.39 -3.57
N LYS A 251 -20.75 -24.13 -3.47
CA LYS A 251 -20.01 -23.46 -4.56
C LYS A 251 -18.58 -23.99 -4.69
N ILE A 252 -17.90 -24.21 -3.56
CA ILE A 252 -16.53 -24.73 -3.50
C ILE A 252 -16.47 -26.10 -4.17
N VAL A 253 -17.38 -27.01 -3.80
CA VAL A 253 -17.41 -28.37 -4.33
C VAL A 253 -17.81 -28.41 -5.81
N THR A 254 -18.89 -27.72 -6.21
CA THR A 254 -19.37 -27.73 -7.60
C THR A 254 -18.46 -27.00 -8.60
N SER A 255 -17.57 -26.12 -8.11
CA SER A 255 -16.55 -25.47 -8.94
C SER A 255 -15.19 -26.20 -8.90
N SER A 256 -15.12 -27.37 -8.27
CA SER A 256 -13.91 -28.19 -8.20
C SER A 256 -13.97 -29.41 -9.12
N LYS A 257 -12.79 -29.84 -9.60
CA LYS A 257 -12.56 -31.10 -10.33
C LYS A 257 -11.86 -32.14 -9.44
N ASN A 258 -11.77 -31.89 -8.13
CA ASN A 258 -11.11 -32.76 -7.15
C ASN A 258 -12.09 -33.71 -6.43
N GLN A 259 -13.10 -34.23 -7.13
CA GLN A 259 -14.02 -35.24 -6.62
C GLN A 259 -13.30 -36.58 -6.35
N THR A 260 -13.82 -37.35 -5.41
CA THR A 260 -13.48 -38.78 -5.26
C THR A 260 -14.26 -39.64 -6.25
N LYS A 261 -13.80 -40.88 -6.46
CA LYS A 261 -14.40 -41.82 -7.42
C LYS A 261 -15.84 -42.23 -7.11
N ASP A 262 -16.33 -41.94 -5.91
CA ASP A 262 -17.68 -42.34 -5.48
C ASP A 262 -18.75 -41.26 -5.77
N GLY A 263 -18.35 -40.13 -6.36
CA GLY A 263 -19.22 -39.01 -6.72
C GLY A 263 -19.85 -38.28 -5.55
N LEU A 264 -19.41 -38.58 -4.32
CA LEU A 264 -19.93 -37.98 -3.09
C LEU A 264 -18.89 -37.08 -2.43
N HIS A 265 -17.68 -37.59 -2.18
CA HIS A 265 -16.68 -36.84 -1.42
C HIS A 265 -15.72 -36.04 -2.31
N PHE A 266 -14.91 -35.20 -1.66
CA PHE A 266 -13.89 -34.38 -2.31
C PHE A 266 -12.54 -34.59 -1.65
N LYS A 267 -11.47 -34.42 -2.43
CA LYS A 267 -10.09 -34.52 -1.93
C LYS A 267 -9.75 -33.37 -0.99
N GLU A 268 -8.72 -33.60 -0.17
CA GLU A 268 -8.22 -32.70 0.88
C GLU A 268 -8.13 -31.21 0.49
N PRO A 269 -7.68 -30.78 -0.71
CA PRO A 269 -7.62 -29.35 -1.03
C PRO A 269 -8.98 -28.62 -0.93
N VAL A 270 -10.07 -29.32 -1.25
CA VAL A 270 -11.44 -28.79 -1.23
C VAL A 270 -11.94 -28.70 0.21
N THR A 271 -11.86 -29.80 0.96
CA THR A 271 -12.32 -29.87 2.35
C THR A 271 -11.49 -29.00 3.29
N ARG A 272 -10.20 -28.79 2.99
CA ARG A 272 -9.36 -27.78 3.68
C ARG A 272 -9.89 -26.38 3.50
N ALA A 273 -10.38 -25.98 2.32
CA ALA A 273 -10.91 -24.64 2.11
C ALA A 273 -12.19 -24.42 2.93
N GLU A 274 -13.05 -25.43 3.02
CA GLU A 274 -14.28 -25.40 3.84
C GLU A 274 -13.96 -25.27 5.33
N ALA A 275 -13.00 -26.08 5.82
CA ALA A 275 -12.51 -26.00 7.19
C ALA A 275 -11.84 -24.64 7.51
N GLN A 276 -11.09 -24.07 6.57
CA GLN A 276 -10.53 -22.71 6.70
C GLN A 276 -11.64 -21.65 6.83
N LEU A 277 -12.72 -21.75 6.06
CA LEU A 277 -13.85 -20.82 6.19
C LEU A 277 -14.57 -20.97 7.53
N ALA A 278 -14.69 -22.19 8.06
CA ALA A 278 -15.24 -22.43 9.39
C ALA A 278 -14.38 -21.76 10.48
N LEU A 279 -13.04 -21.82 10.35
CA LEU A 279 -12.12 -21.09 11.23
C LEU A 279 -12.26 -19.59 11.09
N ASN A 280 -12.35 -19.05 9.87
CA ASN A 280 -12.57 -17.62 9.64
C ASN A 280 -13.88 -17.13 10.28
N TYR A 281 -14.96 -17.91 10.15
CA TYR A 281 -16.25 -17.61 10.78
C TYR A 281 -16.15 -17.56 12.31
N ARG A 282 -15.40 -18.49 12.92
CA ARG A 282 -15.25 -18.56 14.37
C ARG A 282 -14.25 -17.56 14.94
N CYS A 283 -13.12 -17.38 14.30
CA CYS A 283 -11.94 -16.75 14.89
C CYS A 283 -11.75 -15.27 14.49
N ASN A 284 -12.10 -14.86 13.26
CA ASN A 284 -11.89 -13.45 12.85
C ASN A 284 -12.79 -12.46 13.61
N ASN A 285 -13.92 -12.97 14.12
CA ASN A 285 -14.92 -12.18 14.84
C ASN A 285 -14.79 -12.34 16.37
N ASP A 286 -13.75 -13.03 16.86
CA ASP A 286 -13.52 -13.20 18.30
C ASP A 286 -12.86 -11.92 18.88
N PRO A 287 -13.47 -11.27 19.89
CA PRO A 287 -12.89 -10.08 20.52
C PRO A 287 -11.60 -10.36 21.29
N ASN A 288 -11.35 -11.61 21.69
CA ASN A 288 -10.15 -12.03 22.43
C ASN A 288 -8.98 -12.36 21.51
N VAL A 289 -9.26 -12.64 20.23
CA VAL A 289 -8.19 -12.70 19.22
C VAL A 289 -7.68 -11.29 19.04
N LYS A 290 -6.38 -11.09 19.32
CA LYS A 290 -5.71 -9.80 19.14
C LYS A 290 -5.96 -9.35 17.71
N LYS A 291 -6.83 -8.35 17.54
CA LYS A 291 -7.08 -7.75 16.23
C LYS A 291 -5.76 -7.18 15.75
N ASP A 292 -5.24 -7.78 14.69
CA ASP A 292 -3.85 -7.59 14.28
C ASP A 292 -3.56 -6.09 14.11
N THR A 293 -2.54 -5.64 14.84
CA THR A 293 -1.69 -4.53 14.41
C THR A 293 -1.11 -4.89 13.04
N TYR A 294 -0.78 -3.87 12.23
CA TYR A 294 -0.04 -4.05 10.97
C TYR A 294 0.96 -5.22 11.04
N PRO A 295 0.96 -6.15 10.05
CA PRO A 295 0.16 -6.14 8.81
C PRO A 295 -1.23 -6.80 8.94
N ILE A 296 -2.24 -6.21 8.30
CA ILE A 296 -3.57 -6.83 8.12
C ILE A 296 -3.47 -7.97 7.11
N ASN A 297 -3.83 -9.19 7.55
CA ASN A 297 -3.80 -10.41 6.73
C ASN A 297 -5.19 -10.94 6.35
N SER A 298 -6.26 -10.35 6.90
CA SER A 298 -7.63 -10.83 6.72
C SER A 298 -8.65 -9.70 6.84
N THR A 299 -9.73 -9.81 6.07
CA THR A 299 -10.78 -8.80 5.98
C THR A 299 -12.20 -9.40 5.90
N CYS A 300 -12.30 -10.73 5.81
CA CYS A 300 -13.57 -11.45 5.92
C CYS A 300 -13.95 -11.72 7.38
N CYS A 301 -15.24 -11.65 7.73
CA CYS A 301 -15.72 -11.79 9.11
C CYS A 301 -14.93 -10.91 10.11
N TYR A 302 -14.51 -9.73 9.68
CA TYR A 302 -13.52 -8.92 10.39
C TYR A 302 -14.14 -7.64 10.94
N ASN A 303 -13.93 -7.39 12.24
CA ASN A 303 -14.36 -6.17 12.90
C ASN A 303 -13.18 -5.21 13.02
N TYR A 304 -13.11 -4.22 12.13
CA TYR A 304 -12.09 -3.17 12.21
C TYR A 304 -12.12 -2.49 13.58
N ALA A 305 -10.92 -2.18 14.09
CA ALA A 305 -10.79 -1.45 15.34
C ALA A 305 -11.38 -0.04 15.20
N THR A 306 -11.99 0.46 16.27
CA THR A 306 -12.39 1.87 16.33
C THR A 306 -11.16 2.77 16.22
N PRO A 307 -11.24 3.91 15.52
CA PRO A 307 -10.10 4.81 15.42
C PRO A 307 -9.69 5.31 16.81
N LEU A 308 -8.38 5.33 17.06
CA LEU A 308 -7.79 5.84 18.29
C LEU A 308 -7.96 7.36 18.38
N TRP A 309 -7.81 7.91 19.59
CA TRP A 309 -8.01 9.34 19.85
C TRP A 309 -7.21 10.24 18.89
N TYR A 310 -5.95 9.90 18.60
CA TYR A 310 -5.11 10.69 17.69
C TYR A 310 -5.52 10.54 16.22
N GLN A 311 -6.00 9.36 15.80
CA GLN A 311 -6.57 9.18 14.46
C GLN A 311 -7.82 10.04 14.30
N ASN A 312 -8.69 10.07 15.32
CA ASN A 312 -9.86 10.95 15.33
C ASN A 312 -9.47 12.43 15.28
N ILE A 313 -8.45 12.86 16.04
CA ILE A 313 -7.95 14.25 15.97
C ILE A 313 -7.49 14.58 14.55
N ILE A 314 -6.69 13.72 13.91
CA ILE A 314 -6.20 13.95 12.54
C ILE A 314 -7.38 14.03 11.55
N ILE A 315 -8.34 13.11 11.65
CA ILE A 315 -9.52 13.07 10.78
C ILE A 315 -10.38 14.33 10.98
N LEU A 316 -10.70 14.69 12.23
CA LEU A 316 -11.51 15.87 12.56
C LEU A 316 -10.81 17.18 12.17
N PHE A 317 -9.48 17.25 12.32
CA PHE A 317 -8.70 18.39 11.87
C PHE A 317 -8.91 18.63 10.37
N PHE A 318 -8.75 17.59 9.55
CA PHE A 318 -8.85 17.71 8.10
C PHE A 318 -10.29 17.83 7.57
N LEU A 319 -11.26 17.11 8.15
CA LEU A 319 -12.63 17.06 7.65
C LEU A 319 -13.55 18.12 8.26
N CYS A 320 -13.25 18.62 9.46
CA CYS A 320 -14.11 19.57 10.16
C CYS A 320 -13.41 20.91 10.36
N PHE A 321 -12.26 20.92 11.03
CA PHE A 321 -11.59 22.17 11.39
C PHE A 321 -11.17 22.98 10.15
N ILE A 322 -10.48 22.39 9.18
CA ILE A 322 -10.04 23.11 7.96
C ILE A 322 -11.22 23.66 7.14
N PRO A 323 -12.28 22.90 6.82
CA PRO A 323 -13.44 23.45 6.11
C PRO A 323 -14.18 24.54 6.88
N ILE A 324 -14.37 24.37 8.18
CA ILE A 324 -15.00 25.38 9.04
C ILE A 324 -14.14 26.65 9.07
N TYR A 325 -12.82 26.52 9.15
CA TYR A 325 -11.89 27.63 9.10
C TYR A 325 -12.00 28.39 7.77
N ILE A 326 -12.01 27.68 6.63
CA ILE A 326 -12.20 28.27 5.30
C ILE A 326 -13.55 29.01 5.23
N LEU A 327 -14.62 28.41 5.76
CA LEU A 327 -15.95 29.00 5.79
C LEU A 327 -15.97 30.29 6.63
N ILE A 328 -15.39 30.26 7.83
CA ILE A 328 -15.29 31.42 8.72
C ILE A 328 -14.48 32.54 8.06
N ASN A 329 -13.32 32.22 7.48
CA ASN A 329 -12.46 33.22 6.83
C ASN A 329 -13.13 33.86 5.60
N ASN A 330 -14.03 33.14 4.91
CA ASN A 330 -14.79 33.67 3.78
C ASN A 330 -16.06 34.44 4.18
N LEU A 331 -16.65 34.14 5.34
CA LEU A 331 -17.92 34.72 5.80
C LEU A 331 -17.75 35.94 6.73
N PHE A 332 -16.66 36.02 7.49
CA PHE A 332 -16.45 37.05 8.51
C PHE A 332 -15.40 38.11 8.09
N SER A 333 -15.60 39.35 8.55
CA SER A 333 -14.79 40.55 8.23
C SER A 333 -13.34 40.50 8.76
N GLU A 334 -12.47 41.38 8.23
CA GLU A 334 -11.01 41.52 8.51
C GLU A 334 -10.62 41.47 10.00
N HIS A 335 -11.51 41.89 10.91
CA HIS A 335 -11.22 41.91 12.35
C HIS A 335 -11.16 40.49 12.98
N ILE A 336 -11.94 39.53 12.47
CA ILE A 336 -11.89 38.13 12.92
C ILE A 336 -10.77 37.37 12.18
N SER A 337 -10.43 37.78 10.94
CA SER A 337 -9.33 37.18 10.19
C SER A 337 -7.97 37.40 10.87
N GLN A 338 -7.73 38.57 11.46
CA GLN A 338 -6.47 38.88 12.17
C GLN A 338 -6.22 37.99 13.41
N TRP A 339 -7.26 37.62 14.16
CA TRP A 339 -7.13 36.70 15.30
C TRP A 339 -6.97 35.25 14.86
N THR A 340 -7.65 34.86 13.78
CA THR A 340 -7.60 33.50 13.23
C THR A 340 -6.27 33.20 12.53
N ASP A 341 -5.60 34.23 11.98
CA ASP A 341 -4.25 34.17 11.41
C ASP A 341 -3.17 33.65 12.36
N TYR A 342 -3.37 33.82 13.67
CA TYR A 342 -2.45 33.30 14.69
C TYR A 342 -2.60 31.78 14.88
N LEU A 343 -3.76 31.23 14.52
CA LEU A 343 -4.10 29.81 14.69
C LEU A 343 -3.78 28.99 13.43
N LEU A 344 -4.09 29.53 12.26
CA LEU A 344 -3.79 28.95 10.96
C LEU A 344 -3.59 30.08 9.94
N THR A 345 -2.88 29.82 8.85
CA THR A 345 -2.60 30.84 7.81
C THR A 345 -3.87 31.32 7.07
N SER A 346 -3.93 32.60 6.70
CA SER A 346 -4.90 33.12 5.70
C SER A 346 -4.58 32.83 4.24
N ASP A 347 -3.47 32.13 3.93
CA ASP A 347 -3.16 31.77 2.55
C ASP A 347 -4.19 30.77 1.99
N ALA A 348 -5.07 31.26 1.12
CA ALA A 348 -6.14 30.49 0.51
C ALA A 348 -5.64 29.28 -0.29
N GLU A 349 -4.46 29.36 -0.92
CA GLU A 349 -3.91 28.24 -1.68
C GLU A 349 -3.38 27.14 -0.75
N LEU A 350 -2.82 27.53 0.39
CA LEU A 350 -2.38 26.59 1.42
C LEU A 350 -3.55 25.93 2.15
N LEU A 351 -4.61 26.67 2.48
CA LEU A 351 -5.83 26.11 3.06
C LEU A 351 -6.46 25.06 2.12
N LYS A 352 -6.53 25.36 0.81
CA LYS A 352 -6.94 24.38 -0.21
C LYS A 352 -6.00 23.16 -0.24
N ALA A 353 -4.69 23.37 -0.16
CA ALA A 353 -3.72 22.27 -0.12
C ALA A 353 -3.91 21.37 1.12
N LEU A 354 -4.10 21.95 2.31
CA LEU A 354 -4.37 21.21 3.55
C LEU A 354 -5.68 20.42 3.46
N PHE A 355 -6.74 21.02 2.90
CA PHE A 355 -8.01 20.34 2.71
C PHE A 355 -7.90 19.17 1.73
N ILE A 356 -7.26 19.36 0.57
CA ILE A 356 -7.05 18.30 -0.43
C ILE A 356 -6.17 17.18 0.13
N PHE A 357 -5.09 17.53 0.83
CA PHE A 357 -4.24 16.56 1.51
C PHE A 357 -5.04 15.73 2.52
N GLY A 358 -5.85 16.41 3.34
CA GLY A 358 -6.76 15.81 4.29
C GLY A 358 -7.76 14.82 3.69
N LEU A 359 -8.46 15.24 2.64
CA LEU A 359 -9.40 14.38 1.90
C LEU A 359 -8.69 13.14 1.33
N ALA A 360 -7.48 13.29 0.79
CA ALA A 360 -6.72 12.18 0.22
C ALA A 360 -6.31 11.16 1.29
N VAL A 361 -5.77 11.59 2.43
CA VAL A 361 -5.36 10.65 3.50
C VAL A 361 -6.56 10.00 4.19
N VAL A 362 -7.69 10.72 4.34
CA VAL A 362 -8.95 10.14 4.82
C VAL A 362 -9.50 9.13 3.83
N TYR A 363 -9.47 9.41 2.53
CA TYR A 363 -9.87 8.45 1.50
C TYR A 363 -9.04 7.16 1.59
N MET A 364 -7.72 7.28 1.76
CA MET A 364 -6.85 6.12 2.00
C MET A 364 -7.28 5.35 3.26
N PHE A 365 -7.54 6.05 4.36
CA PHE A 365 -7.97 5.42 5.62
C PHE A 365 -9.30 4.70 5.48
N MET A 366 -10.30 5.33 4.87
CA MET A 366 -11.60 4.70 4.58
C MET A 366 -11.44 3.51 3.63
N GLY A 367 -10.58 3.64 2.61
CA GLY A 367 -10.12 2.58 1.71
C GLY A 367 -9.71 1.32 2.45
N ASP A 368 -8.69 1.46 3.28
CA ASP A 368 -7.93 0.32 3.78
C ASP A 368 -8.23 -0.09 5.23
N ARG A 369 -8.66 0.85 6.08
CA ARG A 369 -8.93 0.65 7.51
C ARG A 369 -10.42 0.58 7.86
N THR A 370 -11.29 0.45 6.86
CA THR A 370 -12.73 0.24 7.06
C THR A 370 -13.29 -0.81 6.11
N GLN A 371 -14.57 -1.16 6.31
CA GLN A 371 -15.32 -2.12 5.50
C GLN A 371 -16.01 -1.49 4.27
N LEU A 372 -15.85 -0.19 4.09
CA LEU A 372 -16.51 0.59 3.04
C LEU A 372 -16.23 -0.02 1.65
N PHE A 373 -14.97 -0.38 1.40
CA PHE A 373 -14.52 -0.99 0.17
C PHE A 373 -14.19 -2.48 0.34
N GLY A 374 -14.52 -3.27 -0.68
CA GLY A 374 -14.16 -4.68 -0.74
C GLY A 374 -12.65 -4.85 -0.94
N LYS A 375 -12.13 -6.02 -0.57
CA LYS A 375 -10.70 -6.34 -0.66
C LYS A 375 -10.54 -7.76 -1.16
N ILE A 376 -9.76 -7.99 -2.21
CA ILE A 376 -9.56 -9.33 -2.79
C ILE A 376 -8.07 -9.65 -2.89
N PHE A 377 -7.72 -10.93 -2.95
CA PHE A 377 -6.35 -11.34 -3.14
C PHE A 377 -5.83 -10.92 -4.51
N LYS A 378 -4.57 -10.48 -4.55
CA LYS A 378 -3.85 -10.32 -5.81
C LYS A 378 -3.50 -11.69 -6.38
N GLN A 379 -3.68 -11.85 -7.69
CA GLN A 379 -3.30 -13.05 -8.43
C GLN A 379 -2.47 -12.64 -9.63
N PHE A 380 -1.35 -13.34 -9.80
CA PHE A 380 -0.50 -13.11 -10.95
C PHE A 380 -1.04 -13.89 -12.14
N ASP A 381 -1.38 -13.16 -13.18
CA ASP A 381 -1.75 -13.69 -14.48
C ASP A 381 -0.86 -13.06 -15.55
N VAL A 382 -0.25 -13.92 -16.37
CA VAL A 382 0.75 -13.51 -17.37
C VAL A 382 0.08 -12.63 -18.43
N LEU A 383 -1.09 -13.01 -18.92
CA LEU A 383 -1.80 -12.27 -19.96
C LEU A 383 -2.17 -10.86 -19.48
N THR A 384 -2.73 -10.76 -18.27
CA THR A 384 -3.08 -9.49 -17.63
C THR A 384 -1.85 -8.60 -17.47
N PHE A 385 -0.73 -9.14 -16.95
CA PHE A 385 0.52 -8.40 -16.81
C PHE A 385 1.01 -7.88 -18.16
N SER A 386 1.10 -8.74 -19.18
CA SER A 386 1.55 -8.38 -20.52
C SER A 386 0.66 -7.32 -21.17
N MET A 387 -0.67 -7.46 -21.08
CA MET A 387 -1.61 -6.49 -21.63
C MET A 387 -1.47 -5.11 -20.99
N LEU A 388 -1.31 -5.04 -19.66
CA LEU A 388 -1.10 -3.78 -18.96
C LEU A 388 0.24 -3.13 -19.33
N THR A 389 1.31 -3.92 -19.43
CA THR A 389 2.61 -3.41 -19.87
C THR A 389 2.55 -2.88 -21.31
N LEU A 390 1.95 -3.62 -22.24
CA LEU A 390 1.80 -3.19 -23.63
C LEU A 390 0.92 -1.93 -23.76
N PHE A 391 -0.17 -1.85 -22.99
CA PHE A 391 -1.03 -0.67 -22.96
C PHE A 391 -0.28 0.58 -22.49
N VAL A 392 0.52 0.46 -21.42
CA VAL A 392 1.35 1.57 -20.92
C VAL A 392 2.43 1.96 -21.91
N LEU A 393 3.07 1.00 -22.59
CA LEU A 393 4.04 1.28 -23.65
C LEU A 393 3.38 2.00 -24.84
N PHE A 394 2.17 1.59 -25.22
CA PHE A 394 1.37 2.25 -26.25
C PHE A 394 1.09 3.71 -25.87
N LEU A 395 0.59 3.98 -24.65
CA LEU A 395 0.37 5.34 -24.15
C LEU A 395 1.66 6.17 -24.14
N GLY A 396 2.79 5.55 -23.78
CA GLY A 396 4.11 6.17 -23.83
C GLY A 396 4.50 6.58 -25.26
N GLY A 397 4.32 5.68 -26.23
CA GLY A 397 4.65 5.88 -27.63
C GLY A 397 3.79 6.92 -28.34
N VAL A 398 2.47 6.92 -28.11
CA VAL A 398 1.56 7.90 -28.74
C VAL A 398 1.71 9.31 -28.18
N THR A 399 2.39 9.48 -27.04
CA THR A 399 2.62 10.78 -26.40
C THR A 399 4.05 11.29 -26.55
N LEU A 400 4.84 10.73 -27.49
CA LEU A 400 6.18 11.22 -27.80
C LEU A 400 6.15 12.66 -28.32
N LYS A 401 7.02 13.49 -27.76
CA LYS A 401 7.23 14.89 -28.14
C LYS A 401 8.72 15.12 -28.37
N SER A 402 9.06 15.92 -29.37
CA SER A 402 10.44 16.34 -29.64
C SER A 402 10.57 17.86 -29.47
N SER A 403 11.61 18.32 -28.79
CA SER A 403 11.94 19.75 -28.65
C SER A 403 13.40 19.99 -28.97
N LYS A 404 13.65 20.93 -29.89
CA LYS A 404 15.01 21.30 -30.33
C LYS A 404 15.83 22.00 -29.24
N GLU A 405 15.18 22.57 -28.24
CA GLU A 405 15.82 23.26 -27.11
C GLU A 405 16.39 22.27 -26.08
N ILE A 406 16.04 20.99 -26.18
CA ILE A 406 16.43 19.94 -25.23
C ILE A 406 17.60 19.11 -25.81
N ASN A 407 18.83 19.58 -25.64
CA ASN A 407 20.02 18.88 -26.17
C ASN A 407 21.04 18.41 -25.11
N GLY A 408 20.83 18.76 -23.84
CA GLY A 408 21.71 18.39 -22.73
C GLY A 408 21.68 16.88 -22.39
N PHE A 409 22.80 16.37 -21.86
CA PHE A 409 22.91 15.01 -21.35
C PHE A 409 22.03 14.82 -20.11
N LEU A 410 21.17 13.80 -20.13
CA LEU A 410 20.28 13.45 -19.02
C LEU A 410 19.42 14.64 -18.53
N ASN A 411 18.74 15.29 -19.47
CA ASN A 411 17.95 16.49 -19.16
C ASN A 411 16.74 16.19 -18.26
N ARG A 412 16.14 17.25 -17.69
CA ARG A 412 15.00 17.15 -16.76
C ARG A 412 13.87 16.30 -17.33
N HIS A 413 13.42 16.58 -18.56
CA HIS A 413 12.33 15.84 -19.18
C HIS A 413 12.62 14.35 -19.37
N GLN A 414 13.86 14.00 -19.72
CA GLN A 414 14.29 12.60 -19.80
C GLN A 414 14.31 11.92 -18.43
N THR A 415 14.75 12.61 -17.37
CA THR A 415 14.74 12.02 -16.03
C THR A 415 13.33 11.87 -15.47
N GLU A 416 12.43 12.82 -15.74
CA GLU A 416 11.01 12.72 -15.40
C GLU A 416 10.33 11.58 -16.19
N GLU A 417 10.58 11.47 -17.50
CA GLU A 417 10.14 10.33 -18.31
C GLU A 417 10.67 9.00 -17.76
N TRP A 418 11.95 8.94 -17.40
CA TRP A 418 12.59 7.76 -16.84
C TRP A 418 11.90 7.31 -15.54
N LYS A 419 11.68 8.25 -14.62
CA LYS A 419 10.89 7.99 -13.41
C LYS A 419 9.48 7.50 -13.75
N GLY A 420 8.83 8.12 -14.73
CA GLY A 420 7.46 7.79 -15.11
C GLY A 420 7.27 6.36 -15.57
N TRP A 421 8.09 5.91 -16.52
CA TRP A 421 7.95 4.53 -17.01
C TRP A 421 8.37 3.51 -15.95
N MET A 422 9.42 3.79 -15.16
CA MET A 422 9.80 2.93 -14.04
C MET A 422 8.66 2.79 -13.03
N GLN A 423 8.02 3.92 -12.69
CA GLN A 423 6.90 3.95 -11.76
C GLN A 423 5.73 3.12 -12.28
N MET A 424 5.36 3.24 -13.56
CA MET A 424 4.26 2.44 -14.12
C MET A 424 4.55 0.94 -14.09
N VAL A 425 5.78 0.52 -14.40
CA VAL A 425 6.18 -0.88 -14.34
C VAL A 425 6.15 -1.41 -12.90
N ILE A 426 6.62 -0.62 -11.92
CA ILE A 426 6.55 -0.95 -10.48
C ILE A 426 5.10 -1.08 -10.01
N LEU A 427 4.23 -0.17 -10.44
CA LEU A 427 2.81 -0.17 -10.11
C LEU A 427 2.10 -1.44 -10.63
N ILE A 428 2.29 -1.77 -11.92
CA ILE A 428 1.74 -3.01 -12.51
C ILE A 428 2.28 -4.24 -11.78
N TYR A 429 3.57 -4.25 -11.46
CA TYR A 429 4.23 -5.33 -10.71
C TYR A 429 3.59 -5.57 -9.33
N HIS A 430 3.32 -4.52 -8.55
CA HIS A 430 2.68 -4.68 -7.25
C HIS A 430 1.20 -5.05 -7.37
N PHE A 431 0.47 -4.42 -8.30
CA PHE A 431 -0.96 -4.67 -8.52
C PHE A 431 -1.22 -6.13 -8.92
N THR A 432 -0.46 -6.66 -9.88
CA THR A 432 -0.59 -8.04 -10.33
C THR A 432 0.03 -9.07 -9.37
N GLY A 433 0.75 -8.64 -8.34
CA GLY A 433 1.44 -9.57 -7.44
C GLY A 433 2.58 -10.34 -8.10
N ALA A 434 3.24 -9.76 -9.11
CA ALA A 434 4.31 -10.39 -9.89
C ALA A 434 5.62 -10.65 -9.10
N SER A 435 5.66 -10.30 -7.81
CA SER A 435 6.82 -10.49 -6.91
C SER A 435 7.25 -11.95 -6.69
N ARG A 436 6.40 -12.90 -7.08
CA ARG A 436 6.65 -14.34 -7.02
C ARG A 436 7.46 -14.85 -8.22
N ILE A 437 7.50 -14.09 -9.32
CA ILE A 437 8.21 -14.47 -10.55
C ILE A 437 9.59 -13.82 -10.57
N ALA A 438 10.65 -14.63 -10.50
CA ALA A 438 12.03 -14.14 -10.40
C ALA A 438 12.43 -13.23 -11.58
N GLY A 439 12.13 -13.64 -12.82
CA GLY A 439 12.45 -12.85 -14.03
C GLY A 439 11.71 -11.51 -14.16
N ILE A 440 10.68 -11.25 -13.34
CA ILE A 440 10.08 -9.92 -13.23
C ILE A 440 10.67 -9.18 -12.02
N TYR A 441 10.82 -9.86 -10.89
CA TYR A 441 11.39 -9.28 -9.68
C TYR A 441 12.79 -8.70 -9.89
N ASN A 442 13.69 -9.42 -10.57
CA ASN A 442 15.08 -9.03 -10.73
C ASN A 442 15.21 -7.70 -11.52
N PRO A 443 14.58 -7.50 -12.71
CA PRO A 443 14.55 -6.19 -13.37
C PRO A 443 13.91 -5.08 -12.53
N ILE A 444 12.81 -5.35 -11.81
CA ILE A 444 12.16 -4.36 -10.93
C ILE A 444 13.14 -3.85 -9.87
N ARG A 445 13.98 -4.73 -9.33
CA ARG A 445 15.00 -4.39 -8.34
C ARG A 445 16.05 -3.43 -8.92
N VAL A 446 16.40 -3.58 -10.20
CA VAL A 446 17.22 -2.59 -10.93
C VAL A 446 16.52 -1.24 -11.07
N LEU A 447 15.19 -1.21 -11.27
CA LEU A 447 14.45 0.06 -11.35
C LEU A 447 14.50 0.84 -10.03
N VAL A 448 14.42 0.15 -8.88
CA VAL A 448 14.58 0.82 -7.58
C VAL A 448 16.03 1.31 -7.39
N ALA A 449 17.02 0.52 -7.81
CA ALA A 449 18.42 0.96 -7.83
C ALA A 449 18.63 2.17 -8.77
N ALA A 450 17.91 2.25 -9.90
CA ALA A 450 17.93 3.38 -10.82
C ALA A 450 17.35 4.67 -10.20
N TYR A 451 16.31 4.58 -9.36
CA TYR A 451 15.86 5.73 -8.56
C TYR A 451 16.95 6.25 -7.62
N LEU A 452 17.65 5.34 -6.94
CA LEU A 452 18.74 5.70 -6.03
C LEU A 452 19.97 6.23 -6.79
N PHE A 453 20.26 5.69 -7.97
CA PHE A 453 21.24 6.24 -8.90
C PHE A 453 20.89 7.69 -9.25
N GLN A 454 19.63 7.96 -9.62
CA GLN A 454 19.17 9.32 -9.93
C GLN A 454 19.33 10.25 -8.73
N THR A 455 19.00 9.79 -7.51
CA THR A 455 19.25 10.53 -6.27
C THR A 455 20.72 10.88 -6.12
N GLY A 456 21.63 9.91 -6.28
CA GLY A 456 23.09 10.10 -6.29
C GLY A 456 23.53 11.13 -7.32
N TYR A 457 23.13 10.94 -8.58
CA TYR A 457 23.51 11.78 -9.71
C TYR A 457 23.03 13.23 -9.54
N GLY A 458 21.74 13.46 -9.36
CA GLY A 458 21.18 14.81 -9.41
C GLY A 458 21.50 15.64 -8.16
N HIS A 459 21.52 15.04 -6.96
CA HIS A 459 21.90 15.79 -5.75
C HIS A 459 23.39 16.11 -5.75
N PHE A 460 24.26 15.18 -6.17
CA PHE A 460 25.68 15.46 -6.35
C PHE A 460 25.90 16.57 -7.37
N TYR A 461 25.28 16.47 -8.56
CA TYR A 461 25.40 17.46 -9.62
C TYR A 461 25.01 18.86 -9.12
N PHE A 462 23.89 18.97 -8.40
CA PHE A 462 23.47 20.22 -7.76
C PHE A 462 24.52 20.75 -6.78
N PHE A 463 24.93 19.94 -5.79
CA PHE A 463 25.85 20.38 -4.74
C PHE A 463 27.22 20.76 -5.29
N TYR A 464 27.68 20.07 -6.33
CA TYR A 464 28.95 20.33 -6.97
C TYR A 464 28.93 21.65 -7.78
N LYS A 465 27.89 21.86 -8.61
CA LYS A 465 27.80 23.05 -9.48
C LYS A 465 27.29 24.30 -8.75
N LYS A 466 26.25 24.18 -7.91
CA LYS A 466 25.63 25.32 -7.22
C LYS A 466 26.33 25.69 -5.91
N LYS A 467 27.15 24.79 -5.35
CA LYS A 467 27.88 24.98 -4.08
C LYS A 467 27.00 25.40 -2.90
N ASP A 468 25.70 25.13 -2.97
CA ASP A 468 24.74 25.44 -1.93
C ASP A 468 24.58 24.24 -0.99
N PHE A 469 25.15 24.35 0.22
CA PHE A 469 25.07 23.32 1.26
C PHE A 469 24.15 23.74 2.42
N GLY A 470 23.26 24.71 2.18
CA GLY A 470 22.36 25.26 3.18
C GLY A 470 21.36 24.25 3.73
N MET A 471 21.02 24.40 5.01
CA MET A 471 20.06 23.52 5.71
C MET A 471 18.62 23.70 5.23
N ALA A 472 18.29 24.85 4.62
CA ALA A 472 16.97 25.13 4.05
C ALA A 472 16.58 24.12 2.96
N ARG A 473 17.52 23.79 2.05
CA ARG A 473 17.30 22.77 1.02
C ARG A 473 17.10 21.39 1.62
N ILE A 474 17.88 21.04 2.65
CA ILE A 474 17.78 19.74 3.32
C ILE A 474 16.40 19.58 3.93
N LEU A 475 15.93 20.58 4.68
CA LEU A 475 14.62 20.55 5.29
C LEU A 475 13.53 20.41 4.23
N ASN A 476 13.63 21.17 3.13
CA ASN A 476 12.67 21.09 2.03
C ASN A 476 12.61 19.68 1.40
N VAL A 477 13.77 19.08 1.09
CA VAL A 477 13.85 17.74 0.51
C VAL A 477 13.33 16.69 1.50
N MET A 478 13.76 16.74 2.76
CA MET A 478 13.36 15.77 3.79
C MET A 478 11.87 15.85 4.10
N VAL A 479 11.29 17.05 4.19
CA VAL A 479 9.84 17.20 4.37
C VAL A 479 9.09 16.69 3.14
N ARG A 480 9.53 17.06 1.91
CA ARG A 480 8.87 16.63 0.68
C ARG A 480 8.80 15.11 0.53
N LEU A 481 9.89 14.43 0.88
CA LEU A 481 10.02 12.97 0.75
C LEU A 481 9.20 12.20 1.78
N ASN A 482 9.01 12.76 2.98
CA ASN A 482 8.50 12.01 4.13
C ASN A 482 7.12 12.46 4.61
N LEU A 483 6.63 13.64 4.20
CA LEU A 483 5.36 14.21 4.68
C LEU A 483 4.19 13.21 4.61
N LEU A 484 3.97 12.59 3.45
CA LEU A 484 2.87 11.66 3.25
C LEU A 484 3.08 10.36 4.05
N SER A 485 4.28 9.76 3.98
CA SER A 485 4.62 8.52 4.71
C SER A 485 4.48 8.68 6.23
N CYS A 486 4.89 9.83 6.77
CA CYS A 486 4.78 10.12 8.20
C CYS A 486 3.32 10.23 8.64
N VAL A 487 2.48 10.98 7.91
CA VAL A 487 1.05 11.11 8.25
C VAL A 487 0.35 9.76 8.14
N LEU A 488 0.66 8.98 7.10
CA LEU A 488 0.06 7.65 6.92
C LEU A 488 0.51 6.64 7.96
N ALA A 489 1.75 6.68 8.45
CA ALA A 489 2.21 5.79 9.52
C ALA A 489 1.32 5.90 10.77
N TYR A 490 0.97 7.13 11.18
CA TYR A 490 0.04 7.35 12.28
C TYR A 490 -1.40 6.99 11.91
N LEU A 491 -1.91 7.49 10.78
CA LEU A 491 -3.30 7.31 10.40
C LEU A 491 -3.65 5.83 10.15
N MET A 492 -2.74 5.08 9.56
CA MET A 492 -2.90 3.66 9.22
C MET A 492 -2.46 2.72 10.34
N ARG A 493 -1.85 3.24 11.41
CA ARG A 493 -1.22 2.45 12.49
C ARG A 493 -0.20 1.45 11.92
N THR A 494 0.68 1.96 11.07
CA THR A 494 1.76 1.21 10.41
C THR A 494 3.12 1.78 10.79
N ASP A 495 4.17 1.00 10.60
CA ASP A 495 5.53 1.49 10.79
C ASP A 495 5.94 2.44 9.66
N TYR A 496 6.69 3.47 9.97
CA TYR A 496 7.26 4.36 8.96
C TYR A 496 8.14 3.61 7.93
N LEU A 497 8.86 2.56 8.36
CA LEU A 497 9.66 1.71 7.47
C LEU A 497 8.82 0.86 6.52
N PHE A 498 7.51 0.72 6.73
CA PHE A 498 6.62 0.06 5.77
C PHE A 498 6.65 0.76 4.41
N TYR A 499 6.71 2.09 4.41
CA TYR A 499 6.88 2.91 3.20
C TYR A 499 8.34 3.02 2.77
N TYR A 500 9.10 1.92 2.84
CA TYR A 500 10.57 1.85 2.88
C TYR A 500 11.32 2.75 1.89
N PHE A 501 10.77 3.01 0.70
CA PHE A 501 11.40 3.85 -0.32
C PHE A 501 11.66 5.28 0.16
N SER A 502 10.71 5.86 0.89
CA SER A 502 10.78 7.22 1.44
C SER A 502 11.92 7.39 2.47
N PRO A 503 12.05 6.54 3.53
CA PRO A 503 13.22 6.53 4.39
C PRO A 503 14.51 6.17 3.66
N LEU A 504 14.48 5.24 2.70
CA LEU A 504 15.66 4.81 1.95
C LEU A 504 16.27 5.98 1.15
N VAL A 505 15.47 6.71 0.39
CA VAL A 505 15.93 7.89 -0.36
C VAL A 505 16.39 8.98 0.61
N SER A 506 15.70 9.17 1.73
CA SER A 506 16.08 10.17 2.75
C SER A 506 17.43 9.86 3.40
N PHE A 507 17.70 8.60 3.73
CA PHE A 507 18.99 8.15 4.24
C PHE A 507 20.11 8.46 3.25
N TRP A 508 19.95 8.05 1.98
CA TRP A 508 20.95 8.28 0.94
C TRP A 508 21.15 9.75 0.60
N PHE A 509 20.09 10.55 0.60
CA PHE A 509 20.19 12.00 0.47
C PHE A 509 21.03 12.61 1.60
N GLY A 510 20.82 12.17 2.84
CA GLY A 510 21.63 12.56 4.00
C GLY A 510 23.11 12.21 3.83
N VAL A 511 23.41 10.99 3.36
CA VAL A 511 24.79 10.54 3.04
C VAL A 511 25.45 11.42 1.98
N ILE A 512 24.74 11.70 0.88
CA ILE A 512 25.25 12.58 -0.20
C ILE A 512 25.52 13.98 0.34
N TRP A 513 24.58 14.55 1.08
CA TRP A 513 24.75 15.88 1.66
C TRP A 513 25.94 15.92 2.62
N LEU A 514 26.07 14.96 3.53
CA LEU A 514 27.18 14.87 4.47
C LEU A 514 28.53 14.77 3.73
N THR A 515 28.59 13.91 2.71
CA THR A 515 29.76 13.76 1.84
C THR A 515 30.13 15.09 1.20
N MET A 516 29.15 15.84 0.69
CA MET A 516 29.41 17.10 0.01
C MET A 516 29.72 18.26 0.96
N ARG A 517 29.16 18.27 2.18
CA ARG A 517 29.31 19.34 3.18
C ARG A 517 30.67 19.31 3.89
N ILE A 518 31.15 18.14 4.29
CA ILE A 518 32.43 18.01 5.02
C ILE A 518 33.58 18.50 4.13
N LEU A 519 34.41 19.43 4.61
CA LEU A 519 35.56 19.98 3.85
C LEU A 519 35.17 20.49 2.45
N SER A 520 34.04 21.20 2.35
CA SER A 520 33.46 21.63 1.07
C SER A 520 34.34 22.55 0.24
N SER A 521 35.29 23.26 0.85
CA SER A 521 36.26 24.14 0.18
C SER A 521 37.15 23.37 -0.82
N TYR A 522 37.46 22.10 -0.54
CA TYR A 522 38.33 21.28 -1.37
C TYR A 522 37.58 20.47 -2.45
N ASN A 523 36.24 20.62 -2.53
CA ASN A 523 35.42 19.85 -3.47
C ASN A 523 35.77 20.08 -4.95
N GLN A 524 36.51 21.16 -5.27
CA GLN A 524 36.97 21.45 -6.64
C GLN A 524 38.03 20.46 -7.15
N LYS A 525 38.82 19.86 -6.24
CA LYS A 525 39.88 18.91 -6.61
C LYS A 525 39.26 17.54 -6.86
N ALA A 526 39.27 17.07 -8.11
CA ALA A 526 38.61 15.81 -8.50
C ALA A 526 39.13 14.60 -7.70
N TRP A 527 40.44 14.47 -7.51
CA TRP A 527 41.03 13.38 -6.73
C TRP A 527 40.54 13.37 -5.27
N PHE A 528 40.38 14.57 -4.67
CA PHE A 528 39.90 14.72 -3.30
C PHE A 528 38.42 14.34 -3.20
N MET A 529 37.62 14.73 -4.20
CA MET A 529 36.22 14.32 -4.29
C MET A 529 36.06 12.80 -4.43
N VAL A 530 36.84 12.16 -5.30
CA VAL A 530 36.85 10.70 -5.45
C VAL A 530 37.24 10.01 -4.14
N SER A 531 38.27 10.53 -3.46
CA SER A 531 38.71 10.02 -2.16
C SER A 531 37.60 10.09 -1.10
N LYS A 532 36.82 11.20 -1.07
CA LYS A 532 35.67 11.35 -0.19
C LYS A 532 34.55 10.36 -0.50
N ILE A 533 34.27 10.12 -1.78
CA ILE A 533 33.27 9.14 -2.21
C ILE A 533 33.67 7.73 -1.75
N VAL A 534 34.95 7.35 -1.92
CA VAL A 534 35.47 6.04 -1.47
C VAL A 534 35.45 5.91 0.05
N LEU A 535 35.84 6.96 0.78
CA LEU A 535 35.80 6.96 2.24
C LEU A 535 34.36 6.81 2.75
N MET A 536 33.42 7.60 2.21
CA MET A 536 32.02 7.53 2.62
C MET A 536 31.38 6.19 2.24
N SER A 537 31.73 5.60 1.09
CA SER A 537 31.24 4.28 0.72
C SER A 537 31.69 3.20 1.71
N PHE A 538 32.96 3.23 2.13
CA PHE A 538 33.47 2.36 3.19
C PHE A 538 32.74 2.58 4.52
N LEU A 539 32.58 3.83 4.97
CA LEU A 539 31.90 4.14 6.23
C LEU A 539 30.44 3.68 6.23
N THR A 540 29.71 3.88 5.12
CA THR A 540 28.33 3.39 5.01
C THR A 540 28.24 1.88 4.93
N ALA A 541 29.18 1.20 4.25
CA ALA A 541 29.22 -0.25 4.21
C ALA A 541 29.49 -0.83 5.60
N LEU A 542 30.38 -0.20 6.38
CA LEU A 542 30.64 -0.55 7.77
C LEU A 542 29.38 -0.37 8.63
N LEU A 543 28.65 0.74 8.48
CA LEU A 543 27.38 0.96 9.17
C LEU A 543 26.34 -0.13 8.86
N ILE A 544 26.24 -0.57 7.60
CA ILE A 544 25.24 -1.53 7.14
C ILE A 544 25.59 -2.96 7.58
N HIS A 545 26.83 -3.39 7.32
CA HIS A 545 27.23 -4.79 7.44
C HIS A 545 27.83 -5.16 8.81
N TYR A 546 28.38 -4.19 9.55
CA TYR A 546 28.93 -4.47 10.87
C TYR A 546 27.79 -4.66 11.90
N PRO A 547 27.75 -5.79 12.62
CA PRO A 547 26.71 -6.04 13.61
C PRO A 547 26.90 -5.10 14.82
N GLY A 548 25.79 -4.56 15.34
CA GLY A 548 25.76 -3.76 16.56
C GLY A 548 25.57 -2.25 16.36
N LEU A 549 26.03 -1.68 15.24
CA LEU A 549 25.92 -0.22 15.01
C LEU A 549 24.47 0.19 14.75
N LEU A 550 23.81 -0.45 13.78
CA LEU A 550 22.39 -0.18 13.48
C LEU A 550 21.49 -0.57 14.66
N GLU A 551 21.79 -1.70 15.32
CA GLU A 551 21.09 -2.13 16.53
C GLU A 551 21.19 -1.08 17.64
N GLY A 552 22.38 -0.52 17.88
CA GLY A 552 22.60 0.54 18.86
C GLY A 552 21.78 1.80 18.56
N ILE A 553 21.76 2.24 17.29
CA ILE A 553 20.97 3.40 16.86
C ILE A 553 19.47 3.16 17.08
N PHE A 554 18.97 1.99 16.66
CA PHE A 554 17.53 1.68 16.76
C PHE A 554 17.10 1.46 18.21
N ASN A 555 17.96 0.85 19.04
CA ASN A 555 17.73 0.75 20.49
C ASN A 555 17.69 2.12 21.14
N GLY A 556 18.55 3.06 20.72
CA GLY A 556 18.50 4.46 21.16
C GLY A 556 17.20 5.15 20.78
N LEU A 557 16.72 4.97 19.54
CA LEU A 557 15.43 5.51 19.08
C LEU A 557 14.24 4.88 19.83
N ASN A 558 14.29 3.59 20.12
CA ASN A 558 13.27 2.91 20.93
C ASN A 558 13.27 3.44 22.37
N TRP A 559 14.44 3.62 22.98
CA TRP A 559 14.56 4.16 24.33
C TRP A 559 14.06 5.61 24.43
N LEU A 560 14.41 6.46 23.45
CA LEU A 560 14.09 7.89 23.48
C LEU A 560 12.65 8.17 23.05
N PHE A 561 12.18 7.52 21.97
CA PHE A 561 10.92 7.85 21.28
C PHE A 561 9.96 6.67 21.12
N ARG A 562 10.26 5.48 21.67
CA ARG A 562 9.48 4.22 21.48
C ARG A 562 9.29 3.81 20.01
N ILE A 563 10.26 4.15 19.17
CA ILE A 563 10.27 3.74 17.76
C ILE A 563 10.78 2.30 17.67
N GLN A 564 9.89 1.35 17.34
CA GLN A 564 10.19 -0.09 17.23
C GLN A 564 10.49 -0.52 15.80
N TRP A 565 11.53 0.04 15.19
CA TRP A 565 11.89 -0.33 13.82
C TRP A 565 12.62 -1.67 13.73
N ASN A 566 12.34 -2.45 12.67
CA ASN A 566 12.99 -3.72 12.42
C ASN A 566 14.37 -3.52 11.76
N VAL A 567 15.43 -3.74 12.53
CA VAL A 567 16.83 -3.59 12.07
C VAL A 567 17.16 -4.57 10.94
N THR A 568 16.69 -5.82 11.03
CA THR A 568 16.98 -6.86 10.05
C THR A 568 16.40 -6.51 8.68
N GLU A 569 15.15 -6.07 8.65
CA GLU A 569 14.53 -5.61 7.40
C GLU A 569 15.25 -4.37 6.86
N TRP A 570 15.54 -3.38 7.71
CA TRP A 570 16.22 -2.16 7.29
C TRP A 570 17.61 -2.42 6.71
N ARG A 571 18.41 -3.25 7.39
CA ARG A 571 19.72 -3.70 6.91
C ARG A 571 19.61 -4.40 5.56
N PHE A 572 18.63 -5.30 5.41
CA PHE A 572 18.38 -5.97 4.13
C PHE A 572 18.12 -4.94 3.01
N ARG A 573 17.22 -3.96 3.23
CA ARG A 573 16.93 -2.91 2.24
C ARG A 573 18.16 -2.07 1.88
N LEU A 574 18.96 -1.66 2.86
CA LEU A 574 20.17 -0.88 2.64
C LEU A 574 21.26 -1.68 1.90
N SER A 575 21.44 -2.96 2.26
CA SER A 575 22.48 -3.80 1.67
C SER A 575 22.30 -4.04 0.18
N LEU A 576 21.05 -4.11 -0.30
CA LEU A 576 20.73 -4.34 -1.72
C LEU A 576 21.28 -3.22 -2.62
N ASP A 577 21.25 -1.97 -2.16
CA ASP A 577 21.60 -0.79 -2.97
C ASP A 577 22.84 -0.05 -2.48
N CYS A 578 23.70 -0.70 -1.69
CA CYS A 578 24.80 -0.04 -0.98
C CYS A 578 25.78 0.73 -1.88
N TRP A 579 25.95 0.32 -3.15
CA TRP A 579 26.93 0.92 -4.06
C TRP A 579 26.33 1.88 -5.10
N ILE A 580 25.07 1.71 -5.48
CA ILE A 580 24.52 2.36 -6.69
C ILE A 580 24.46 3.89 -6.57
N VAL A 581 24.26 4.41 -5.36
CA VAL A 581 24.24 5.86 -5.10
C VAL A 581 25.60 6.48 -5.38
N TYR A 582 26.69 5.83 -4.96
CA TYR A 582 28.05 6.27 -5.23
C TYR A 582 28.40 6.20 -6.72
N ILE A 583 27.92 5.17 -7.43
CA ILE A 583 28.03 5.12 -8.90
C ILE A 583 27.30 6.31 -9.54
N GLY A 584 26.13 6.70 -9.02
CA GLY A 584 25.43 7.92 -9.43
C GLY A 584 26.25 9.18 -9.24
N MET A 585 26.89 9.35 -8.07
CA MET A 585 27.77 10.47 -7.77
C MET A 585 28.99 10.52 -8.70
N LEU A 586 29.65 9.38 -8.92
CA LEU A 586 30.78 9.25 -9.83
C LEU A 586 30.39 9.55 -11.28
N CYS A 587 29.24 9.04 -11.73
CA CYS A 587 28.71 9.33 -13.06
C CYS A 587 28.47 10.83 -13.24
N ALA A 588 27.88 11.51 -12.25
CA ALA A 588 27.71 12.96 -12.29
C ALA A 588 29.05 13.70 -12.35
N LEU A 589 30.05 13.29 -11.57
CA LEU A 589 31.40 13.87 -11.63
C LEU A 589 32.04 13.70 -13.01
N VAL A 590 31.95 12.49 -13.58
CA VAL A 590 32.46 12.18 -14.92
C VAL A 590 31.74 13.01 -15.98
N THR A 591 30.41 13.09 -15.94
CA THR A 591 29.63 13.93 -16.87
C THR A 591 30.04 15.40 -16.79
N ILE A 592 30.23 15.92 -15.58
CA ILE A 592 30.70 17.30 -15.37
C ILE A 592 32.09 17.49 -16.00
N LYS A 593 33.03 16.58 -15.75
CA LYS A 593 34.40 16.69 -16.26
C LYS A 593 34.49 16.50 -17.77
N ILE A 594 33.69 15.60 -18.34
CA ILE A 594 33.57 15.44 -19.79
C ILE A 594 32.98 16.71 -20.41
N SER A 595 32.01 17.37 -19.76
CA SER A 595 31.43 18.62 -20.27
C SER A 595 32.37 19.83 -20.17
N GLU A 596 33.35 19.78 -19.26
CA GLU A 596 34.37 20.82 -19.09
C GLU A 596 35.57 20.63 -20.04
N TYR A 597 35.73 19.44 -20.62
CA TYR A 597 36.85 19.10 -21.50
C TYR A 597 36.43 19.14 -22.97
N GLU A 598 37.18 19.85 -23.80
CA GLU A 598 36.95 19.88 -25.25
C GLU A 598 37.62 18.66 -25.90
N PHE A 599 36.81 17.71 -26.38
CA PHE A 599 37.30 16.53 -27.09
C PHE A 599 37.37 16.77 -28.59
N ASP A 600 38.45 16.29 -29.22
CA ASP A 600 38.53 16.19 -30.68
C ASP A 600 37.36 15.36 -31.23
N SER A 601 36.82 15.79 -32.36
CA SER A 601 35.63 15.19 -32.99
C SER A 601 35.79 13.68 -33.24
N ARG A 602 36.99 13.24 -33.62
CA ARG A 602 37.30 11.82 -33.87
C ARG A 602 37.32 11.00 -32.58
N THR A 603 37.95 11.51 -31.52
CA THR A 603 38.03 10.86 -30.21
C THR A 603 36.64 10.75 -29.58
N TRP A 604 35.85 11.83 -29.65
CA TRP A 604 34.46 11.84 -29.19
C TRP A 604 33.60 10.82 -29.96
N TYR A 605 33.72 10.76 -31.29
CA TYR A 605 33.00 9.78 -32.10
C TYR A 605 33.37 8.34 -31.74
N ASN A 606 34.65 8.02 -31.64
CA ASN A 606 35.13 6.67 -31.29
C ASN A 606 34.69 6.26 -29.87
N GLY A 607 34.79 7.17 -28.90
CA GLY A 607 34.35 6.94 -27.53
C GLY A 607 32.84 6.72 -27.46
N LYS A 608 32.06 7.51 -28.20
CA LYS A 608 30.61 7.34 -28.32
C LYS A 608 30.22 5.98 -28.91
N VAL A 609 30.82 5.58 -30.03
CA VAL A 609 30.53 4.28 -30.68
C VAL A 609 30.90 3.13 -29.74
N SER A 610 32.07 3.20 -29.11
CA SER A 610 32.52 2.20 -28.13
C SER A 610 31.56 2.11 -26.95
N GLY A 611 31.10 3.25 -26.42
CA GLY A 611 30.12 3.31 -25.34
C GLY A 611 28.79 2.65 -25.72
N ILE A 612 28.30 2.85 -26.95
CA ILE A 612 27.08 2.20 -27.46
C ILE A 612 27.25 0.67 -27.51
N ILE A 613 28.37 0.19 -28.08
CA ILE A 613 28.66 -1.25 -28.19
C ILE A 613 28.75 -1.90 -26.80
N VAL A 614 29.51 -1.30 -25.89
CA VAL A 614 29.65 -1.78 -24.50
C VAL A 614 28.29 -1.79 -23.79
N SER A 615 27.45 -0.78 -24.03
CA SER A 615 26.11 -0.72 -23.42
C SER A 615 25.16 -1.79 -23.95
N LEU A 616 25.22 -2.11 -25.25
CA LEU A 616 24.42 -3.19 -25.83
C LEU A 616 24.86 -4.54 -25.26
N ILE A 617 26.17 -4.81 -25.21
CA ILE A 617 26.73 -6.02 -24.61
C ILE A 617 26.37 -6.11 -23.13
N GLY A 618 26.51 -5.01 -22.38
CA GLY A 618 26.19 -4.95 -20.95
C GLY A 618 24.71 -5.22 -20.67
N LEU A 619 23.80 -4.63 -21.46
CA LEU A 619 22.36 -4.83 -21.30
C LEU A 619 21.95 -6.26 -21.66
N SER A 620 22.41 -6.79 -22.80
CA SER A 620 22.14 -8.17 -23.21
C SER A 620 22.73 -9.19 -22.23
N GLY A 621 23.96 -8.97 -21.77
CA GLY A 621 24.62 -9.80 -20.77
C GLY A 621 23.92 -9.77 -19.42
N TYR A 622 23.42 -8.60 -19.00
CA TYR A 622 22.61 -8.47 -17.78
C TYR A 622 21.31 -9.27 -17.87
N PHE A 623 20.54 -9.14 -18.96
CA PHE A 623 19.28 -9.89 -19.11
C PHE A 623 19.50 -11.40 -19.23
N TRP A 624 20.58 -11.82 -19.91
CA TRP A 624 20.98 -13.23 -19.91
C TRP A 624 21.29 -13.75 -18.50
N PHE A 625 22.09 -12.97 -17.75
CA PHE A 625 22.45 -13.32 -16.37
C PHE A 625 21.22 -13.36 -15.47
N GLU A 626 20.38 -12.33 -15.41
CA GLU A 626 19.28 -12.25 -14.45
C GLU A 626 18.23 -13.34 -14.66
N LEU A 627 17.92 -13.68 -15.93
CA LEU A 627 16.97 -14.75 -16.26
C LEU A 627 17.47 -16.13 -15.82
N SER A 628 18.78 -16.30 -15.66
CA SER A 628 19.38 -17.54 -15.15
C SER A 628 19.35 -17.65 -13.61
N GLN A 629 18.97 -16.58 -12.89
CA GLN A 629 19.08 -16.53 -11.43
C GLN A 629 17.74 -16.68 -10.72
N SER A 630 17.75 -17.44 -9.62
CA SER A 630 16.66 -17.41 -8.65
C SER A 630 16.61 -16.06 -7.93
N LYS A 631 15.45 -15.70 -7.38
CA LYS A 631 15.27 -14.48 -6.59
C LYS A 631 16.28 -14.36 -5.42
N VAL A 632 16.53 -15.46 -4.72
CA VAL A 632 17.43 -15.48 -3.56
C VAL A 632 18.88 -15.29 -4.01
N SER A 633 19.30 -16.01 -5.05
CA SER A 633 20.64 -15.89 -5.63
C SER A 633 20.88 -14.48 -6.16
N TYR A 634 19.93 -13.93 -6.93
CA TYR A 634 20.03 -12.60 -7.51
C TYR A 634 20.22 -11.51 -6.45
N ASN A 635 19.51 -11.57 -5.33
CA ASN A 635 19.65 -10.59 -4.25
C ASN A 635 21.08 -10.46 -3.72
N SER A 636 21.87 -11.53 -3.77
CA SER A 636 23.28 -11.51 -3.35
C SER A 636 24.18 -10.83 -4.38
N TYR A 637 23.85 -10.95 -5.67
CA TYR A 637 24.61 -10.33 -6.78
C TYR A 637 24.18 -8.89 -7.07
N HIS A 638 22.91 -8.54 -6.82
CA HIS A 638 22.30 -7.26 -7.18
C HIS A 638 23.13 -6.02 -6.80
N PRO A 639 23.72 -5.91 -5.59
CA PRO A 639 24.53 -4.75 -5.22
C PRO A 639 25.71 -4.50 -6.18
N TYR A 640 26.25 -5.57 -6.77
CA TYR A 640 27.47 -5.53 -7.59
C TYR A 640 27.20 -5.45 -9.09
N VAL A 641 26.01 -5.84 -9.56
CA VAL A 641 25.69 -5.90 -11.00
C VAL A 641 24.64 -4.89 -11.45
N SER A 642 23.89 -4.27 -10.52
CA SER A 642 22.77 -3.38 -10.84
C SER A 642 23.17 -2.14 -11.65
N TRP A 643 24.40 -1.66 -11.51
CA TRP A 643 24.90 -0.49 -12.23
C TRP A 643 25.06 -0.75 -13.73
N ILE A 644 25.29 -1.99 -14.16
CA ILE A 644 25.53 -2.37 -15.56
C ILE A 644 24.34 -1.98 -16.47
N PRO A 645 23.11 -2.47 -16.22
CA PRO A 645 21.95 -2.07 -17.03
C PRO A 645 21.60 -0.59 -16.90
N ILE A 646 21.87 0.04 -15.75
CA ILE A 646 21.59 1.47 -15.51
C ILE A 646 22.50 2.35 -16.37
N LEU A 647 23.82 2.15 -16.32
CA LEU A 647 24.76 2.91 -17.15
C LEU A 647 24.53 2.62 -18.64
N SER A 648 24.25 1.37 -19.00
CA SER A 648 23.92 0.98 -20.37
C SER A 648 22.69 1.72 -20.88
N PHE A 649 21.62 1.78 -20.09
CA PHE A 649 20.41 2.53 -20.42
C PHE A 649 20.71 4.02 -20.62
N ILE A 650 21.50 4.64 -19.74
CA ILE A 650 21.83 6.07 -19.83
C ILE A 650 22.61 6.39 -21.11
N VAL A 651 23.62 5.60 -21.43
CA VAL A 651 24.45 5.80 -22.64
C VAL A 651 23.58 5.64 -23.90
N LEU A 652 22.77 4.58 -23.97
CA LEU A 652 21.87 4.35 -25.11
C LEU A 652 20.81 5.47 -25.23
N ARG A 653 20.22 5.90 -24.11
CA ARG A 653 19.22 6.97 -24.07
C ARG A 653 19.76 8.33 -24.51
N ASN A 654 21.07 8.54 -24.40
CA ASN A 654 21.77 9.77 -24.79
C ASN A 654 22.62 9.64 -26.07
N ALA A 655 22.57 8.49 -26.75
CA ALA A 655 23.43 8.18 -27.89
C ALA A 655 23.20 9.10 -29.09
N THR A 656 21.95 9.44 -29.43
CA THR A 656 21.64 10.28 -30.60
C THR A 656 21.04 11.62 -30.17
N GLY A 657 21.18 12.65 -31.01
CA GLY A 657 20.53 13.94 -30.78
C GLY A 657 19.01 13.80 -30.70
N SER A 658 18.42 13.00 -31.59
CA SER A 658 16.99 12.67 -31.58
C SER A 658 16.54 12.01 -30.27
N ALA A 659 17.33 11.08 -29.72
CA ALA A 659 17.03 10.51 -28.42
C ALA A 659 17.09 11.60 -27.32
N ARG A 660 18.09 12.48 -27.32
CA ARG A 660 18.18 13.56 -26.31
C ARG A 660 17.03 14.55 -26.37
N SER A 661 16.55 14.86 -27.57
CA SER A 661 15.49 15.85 -27.81
C SER A 661 14.06 15.31 -27.71
N THR A 662 13.88 13.99 -27.69
CA THR A 662 12.56 13.33 -27.68
C THR A 662 12.25 12.76 -26.30
N TYR A 663 11.02 12.93 -25.81
CA TYR A 663 10.53 12.31 -24.57
C TYR A 663 9.02 12.03 -24.63
N SER A 664 8.54 11.06 -23.86
CA SER A 664 7.11 10.77 -23.70
C SER A 664 6.44 11.72 -22.70
N GLY A 665 5.40 12.44 -23.15
CA GLY A 665 4.59 13.31 -22.32
C GLY A 665 3.82 12.57 -21.23
N PHE A 666 3.31 11.37 -21.51
CA PHE A 666 2.62 10.53 -20.53
C PHE A 666 3.56 10.10 -19.40
N PHE A 667 4.73 9.54 -19.74
CA PHE A 667 5.69 9.13 -18.71
C PHE A 667 6.26 10.33 -17.95
N ALA A 668 6.58 11.45 -18.61
CA ALA A 668 7.02 12.64 -17.90
C ALA A 668 5.97 13.15 -16.89
N PHE A 669 4.67 13.08 -17.23
CA PHE A 669 3.59 13.40 -16.29
C PHE A 669 3.58 12.46 -15.08
N ILE A 670 3.65 11.13 -15.28
CA ILE A 670 3.71 10.17 -14.18
C ILE A 670 4.97 10.38 -13.32
N GLY A 671 6.10 10.71 -13.94
CA GLY A 671 7.35 11.00 -13.25
C GLY A 671 7.23 12.14 -12.25
N LYS A 672 6.46 13.18 -12.57
CA LYS A 672 6.19 14.32 -11.67
C LYS A 672 5.38 13.93 -10.44
N ILE A 673 4.53 12.91 -10.53
CA ILE A 673 3.69 12.43 -9.41
C ILE A 673 4.16 11.06 -8.87
N SER A 674 5.42 10.70 -9.15
CA SER A 674 5.95 9.36 -8.88
C SER A 674 5.99 9.02 -7.39
N LEU A 675 6.33 9.98 -6.52
CA LEU A 675 6.36 9.75 -5.08
C LEU A 675 4.96 9.47 -4.50
N GLU A 676 3.96 10.27 -4.90
CA GLU A 676 2.57 10.10 -4.45
C GLU A 676 1.96 8.81 -4.97
N THR A 677 2.21 8.47 -6.24
CA THR A 677 1.76 7.18 -6.79
C THR A 677 2.47 6.01 -6.13
N PHE A 678 3.76 6.14 -5.76
CA PHE A 678 4.47 5.09 -5.05
C PHE A 678 3.88 4.84 -3.65
N ILE A 679 3.62 5.89 -2.88
CA ILE A 679 3.10 5.74 -1.51
C ILE A 679 1.59 5.44 -1.53
N GLY A 680 0.84 6.15 -2.36
CA GLY A 680 -0.61 6.03 -2.46
C GLY A 680 -1.10 4.65 -2.92
N GLN A 681 -0.29 3.91 -3.69
CA GLN A 681 -0.68 2.56 -4.15
C GLN A 681 -1.00 1.62 -2.98
N PHE A 682 -0.37 1.81 -1.81
CA PHE A 682 -0.51 0.93 -0.65
C PHE A 682 -1.94 0.88 -0.11
N HIS A 683 -2.70 1.97 -0.25
CA HIS A 683 -4.00 2.15 0.41
C HIS A 683 -5.13 2.62 -0.51
N MET A 684 -4.85 3.00 -1.77
CA MET A 684 -5.89 3.38 -2.74
C MET A 684 -6.07 2.38 -3.87
N TRP A 685 -5.02 1.60 -4.19
CA TRP A 685 -5.04 0.66 -5.30
C TRP A 685 -4.87 -0.78 -4.80
N LEU A 686 -3.92 -0.97 -3.89
CA LEU A 686 -3.78 -2.11 -3.02
C LEU A 686 -4.57 -1.91 -1.73
N ALA A 687 -4.73 -2.99 -0.98
CA ALA A 687 -5.38 -3.01 0.32
C ALA A 687 -4.77 -4.09 1.23
N ALA A 688 -5.17 -4.07 2.49
CA ALA A 688 -4.65 -4.86 3.60
C ALA A 688 -3.12 -4.91 3.57
N ASP A 689 -2.50 -3.74 3.65
CA ASP A 689 -1.04 -3.61 3.73
C ASP A 689 -0.32 -4.31 2.57
N THR A 690 -0.81 -4.06 1.35
CA THR A 690 -0.33 -4.62 0.07
C THR A 690 -0.61 -6.11 -0.17
N GLN A 691 -1.33 -6.80 0.72
CA GLN A 691 -1.69 -8.21 0.52
C GLN A 691 -2.77 -8.41 -0.54
N GLY A 692 -3.66 -7.43 -0.71
CA GLY A 692 -4.78 -7.49 -1.64
C GLY A 692 -4.92 -6.27 -2.54
N LEU A 693 -5.99 -6.31 -3.35
CA LEU A 693 -6.47 -5.24 -4.21
C LEU A 693 -7.70 -4.59 -3.58
N LEU A 694 -7.80 -3.27 -3.72
CA LEU A 694 -8.99 -2.53 -3.32
C LEU A 694 -10.09 -2.69 -4.39
N VAL A 695 -11.29 -3.04 -3.95
CA VAL A 695 -12.47 -3.23 -4.79
C VAL A 695 -13.45 -2.10 -4.54
N VAL A 696 -13.55 -1.20 -5.53
CA VAL A 696 -14.39 0.01 -5.49
C VAL A 696 -15.78 -0.21 -6.09
N LEU A 697 -15.93 -1.24 -6.92
CA LEU A 697 -17.22 -1.66 -7.47
C LEU A 697 -17.89 -2.73 -6.60
N PRO A 698 -19.21 -2.97 -6.76
CA PRO A 698 -19.88 -4.08 -6.11
C PRO A 698 -19.18 -5.43 -6.40
N SER A 699 -18.85 -6.17 -5.34
CA SER A 699 -17.98 -7.36 -5.41
C SER A 699 -18.49 -8.43 -6.40
N HIS A 700 -19.81 -8.64 -6.46
CA HIS A 700 -20.43 -9.56 -7.40
C HIS A 700 -20.15 -9.23 -8.89
N TRP A 701 -19.96 -7.96 -9.25
CA TRP A 701 -19.56 -7.57 -10.62
C TRP A 701 -18.10 -7.95 -10.89
N VAL A 702 -17.23 -7.65 -9.93
CA VAL A 702 -15.78 -7.86 -10.01
C VAL A 702 -15.40 -9.34 -10.10
N ARG A 703 -16.32 -10.23 -9.74
CA ARG A 703 -16.17 -11.68 -9.95
C ARG A 703 -16.01 -12.04 -11.43
N SER A 704 -16.73 -11.35 -12.32
CA SER A 704 -16.65 -11.50 -13.77
C SER A 704 -15.38 -10.85 -14.33
N SER A 705 -14.88 -11.36 -15.46
CA SER A 705 -13.70 -10.78 -16.12
C SER A 705 -13.94 -9.30 -16.49
N LEU A 706 -15.09 -8.99 -17.09
CA LEU A 706 -15.44 -7.61 -17.47
C LEU A 706 -15.53 -6.67 -16.26
N GLY A 707 -16.16 -7.11 -15.17
CA GLY A 707 -16.26 -6.30 -13.95
C GLY A 707 -14.91 -6.09 -13.26
N TRP A 708 -13.99 -7.04 -13.36
CA TRP A 708 -12.62 -6.86 -12.88
C TRP A 708 -11.89 -5.76 -13.65
N TRP A 709 -11.97 -5.78 -14.99
CA TRP A 709 -11.40 -4.72 -15.83
C TRP A 709 -12.06 -3.35 -15.59
N ALA A 710 -13.39 -3.31 -15.40
CA ALA A 710 -14.09 -2.09 -15.04
C ALA A 710 -13.61 -1.54 -13.68
N ASN A 711 -13.44 -2.40 -12.67
CA ASN A 711 -12.87 -2.01 -11.38
C ASN A 711 -11.45 -1.46 -11.55
N LEU A 712 -10.61 -2.08 -12.37
CA LEU A 712 -9.26 -1.60 -12.66
C LEU A 712 -9.27 -0.21 -13.28
N ILE A 713 -10.10 0.04 -14.31
CA ILE A 713 -10.16 1.35 -14.99
C ILE A 713 -10.65 2.44 -14.02
N ILE A 714 -11.73 2.16 -13.28
CA ILE A 714 -12.34 3.12 -12.36
C ILE A 714 -11.40 3.42 -11.18
N SER A 715 -10.83 2.38 -10.55
CA SER A 715 -9.86 2.55 -9.47
C SER A 715 -8.59 3.27 -9.93
N SER A 716 -8.06 2.95 -11.13
CA SER A 716 -6.89 3.63 -11.68
C SER A 716 -7.17 5.11 -11.95
N THR A 717 -8.36 5.43 -12.47
CA THR A 717 -8.77 6.83 -12.73
C THR A 717 -8.82 7.62 -11.43
N ALA A 718 -9.46 7.08 -10.39
CA ALA A 718 -9.50 7.70 -9.06
C ALA A 718 -8.08 7.82 -8.46
N PHE A 719 -7.28 6.76 -8.56
CA PHE A 719 -5.91 6.71 -8.03
C PHE A 719 -5.00 7.79 -8.63
N PHE A 720 -4.91 7.89 -9.96
CA PHE A 720 -4.06 8.90 -10.60
C PHE A 720 -4.60 10.33 -10.39
N PHE A 721 -5.92 10.50 -10.34
CA PHE A 721 -6.55 11.78 -10.04
C PHE A 721 -6.20 12.27 -8.62
N VAL A 722 -6.35 11.41 -7.61
CA VAL A 722 -6.00 11.75 -6.23
C VAL A 722 -4.49 12.01 -6.11
N CYS A 723 -3.63 11.17 -6.72
CA CYS A 723 -2.17 11.38 -6.69
C CYS A 723 -1.75 12.71 -7.33
N TYR A 724 -2.40 13.13 -8.41
CA TYR A 724 -2.13 14.40 -9.07
C TYR A 724 -2.35 15.60 -8.12
N TYR A 725 -3.51 15.65 -7.46
CA TYR A 725 -3.81 16.72 -6.51
C TYR A 725 -2.99 16.61 -5.22
N LEU A 726 -2.70 15.38 -4.78
CA LEU A 726 -1.86 15.13 -3.62
C LEU A 726 -0.41 15.62 -3.84
N SER A 727 0.11 15.50 -5.06
CA SER A 727 1.46 15.97 -5.41
C SER A 727 1.57 17.49 -5.32
N TRP A 728 0.53 18.19 -5.80
CA TRP A 728 0.41 19.64 -5.64
C TRP A 728 0.27 20.04 -4.16
N ALA A 729 -0.63 19.38 -3.42
CA ALA A 729 -0.91 19.69 -2.03
C ALA A 729 0.33 19.50 -1.14
N THR A 730 1.02 18.36 -1.25
CA THR A 730 2.25 18.07 -0.52
C THR A 730 3.37 19.06 -0.87
N GLY A 731 3.47 19.50 -2.13
CA GLY A 731 4.41 20.53 -2.56
C GLY A 731 4.14 21.90 -1.92
N SER A 732 2.87 22.34 -1.88
CA SER A 732 2.47 23.59 -1.23
C SER A 732 2.67 23.56 0.28
N VAL A 733 2.26 22.49 0.95
CA VAL A 733 2.47 22.30 2.40
C VAL A 733 3.96 22.27 2.73
N THR A 734 4.78 21.60 1.93
CA THR A 734 6.24 21.56 2.14
C THR A 734 6.85 22.96 2.03
N ARG A 735 6.48 23.75 1.02
CA ARG A 735 6.96 25.13 0.86
C ARG A 735 6.60 25.99 2.07
N TRP A 736 5.37 25.86 2.56
CA TRP A 736 4.94 26.58 3.76
C TRP A 736 5.72 26.18 5.01
N ILE A 737 5.85 24.88 5.30
CA ILE A 737 6.63 24.36 6.44
C ILE A 737 8.07 24.89 6.40
N CYS A 738 8.65 25.00 5.20
CA CYS A 738 10.05 25.40 5.01
C CYS A 738 10.24 26.91 4.78
N SER A 739 9.17 27.70 4.71
CA SER A 739 9.21 29.13 4.34
C SER A 739 10.12 29.95 5.26
N GLY A 740 10.10 29.69 6.57
CA GLY A 740 10.96 30.33 7.56
C GLY A 740 12.46 30.03 7.42
N ALA A 741 12.85 29.00 6.65
CA ALA A 741 14.25 28.71 6.33
C ALA A 741 14.70 29.36 5.01
N GLN A 742 13.77 29.77 4.14
CA GLN A 742 14.05 30.35 2.81
C GLN A 742 14.18 31.88 2.86
N THR A 743 13.43 32.57 3.73
CA THR A 743 13.47 34.04 3.89
C THR A 743 14.83 34.56 4.39
N SER A 744 15.63 33.75 5.10
CA SER A 744 17.00 34.13 5.48
C SER A 744 18.02 34.00 4.33
N TYR A 745 17.71 33.25 3.27
CA TYR A 745 18.60 32.99 2.13
C TYR A 745 18.40 33.96 0.96
N ALA A 746 17.17 34.49 0.80
CA ALA A 746 16.82 35.43 -0.27
C ALA A 746 17.53 36.79 -0.14
N ASN A 747 17.98 37.18 1.06
CA ASN A 747 18.73 38.42 1.26
C ASN A 747 20.22 38.33 0.88
N GLN A 748 20.71 37.24 0.29
CA GLN A 748 22.15 37.05 0.04
C GLN A 748 22.60 36.69 -1.38
N ASN A 749 21.77 36.26 -2.33
CA ASN A 749 22.29 35.87 -3.66
C ASN A 749 21.28 36.05 -4.82
N ASP A 750 21.48 37.09 -5.63
CA ASP A 750 20.89 37.25 -6.97
C ASP A 750 21.84 36.64 -8.01
N HIS A 751 21.58 35.40 -8.44
CA HIS A 751 22.28 34.80 -9.59
C HIS A 751 21.33 33.98 -10.46
N PRO A 752 21.45 34.07 -11.80
CA PRO A 752 20.54 33.43 -12.74
C PRO A 752 20.61 31.89 -12.67
N THR A 753 19.43 31.29 -12.75
CA THR A 753 19.15 29.86 -12.62
C THR A 753 19.70 29.06 -13.80
N ALA A 754 20.92 28.55 -13.70
CA ALA A 754 21.34 27.40 -14.51
C ALA A 754 20.51 26.16 -14.10
N ASP A 755 19.86 25.51 -15.06
CA ASP A 755 19.01 24.32 -14.91
C ASP A 755 19.77 23.14 -14.31
N ALA A 756 19.70 22.99 -12.99
CA ALA A 756 20.05 21.73 -12.33
C ALA A 756 18.83 20.82 -12.37
N VAL A 757 19.04 19.54 -12.74
CA VAL A 757 18.00 18.49 -12.74
C VAL A 757 17.27 18.47 -11.40
N PRO A 758 16.00 18.91 -11.32
CA PRO A 758 15.23 18.80 -10.09
C PRO A 758 14.84 17.33 -9.92
N LEU A 759 15.37 16.69 -8.88
CA LEU A 759 15.03 15.31 -8.55
C LEU A 759 13.67 15.18 -7.86
N LEU A 760 13.08 16.30 -7.45
CA LEU A 760 11.72 16.41 -6.94
C LEU A 760 10.87 17.16 -7.97
N PRO A 761 9.56 16.90 -8.05
CA PRO A 761 8.67 17.77 -8.82
C PRO A 761 8.75 19.19 -8.27
N THR A 762 9.50 20.08 -8.93
CA THR A 762 9.39 21.52 -8.71
C THR A 762 8.22 22.01 -9.54
N THR A 763 7.22 22.57 -8.86
CA THR A 763 6.10 23.27 -9.49
C THR A 763 6.60 24.61 -10.04
N ASP A 764 7.16 24.60 -11.25
CA ASP A 764 7.36 25.85 -12.00
C ASP A 764 6.05 26.18 -12.73
N HIS A 765 5.11 26.79 -12.01
CA HIS A 765 3.95 27.44 -12.63
C HIS A 765 4.34 28.85 -13.07
N HIS A 766 5.09 28.97 -14.18
CA HIS A 766 5.09 30.22 -14.93
C HIS A 766 3.78 30.30 -15.71
N VAL A 767 2.79 31.00 -15.13
CA VAL A 767 1.67 31.52 -15.90
C VAL A 767 2.25 32.56 -16.86
N HIS A 768 2.36 32.21 -18.14
CA HIS A 768 2.61 33.17 -19.21
C HIS A 768 1.53 34.25 -19.17
N LYS A 769 1.83 35.41 -18.57
CA LYS A 769 1.20 36.68 -18.92
C LYS A 769 2.08 37.30 -19.99
N GLU A 770 1.74 37.05 -21.25
CA GLU A 770 2.21 37.89 -22.36
C GLU A 770 1.69 39.32 -22.10
N LYS A 771 2.59 40.24 -21.76
CA LYS A 771 2.32 41.68 -21.91
C LYS A 771 2.65 42.04 -23.36
N PRO A 772 1.75 42.72 -24.10
CA PRO A 772 2.07 43.17 -25.44
C PRO A 772 3.06 44.34 -25.34
N HIS A 773 4.18 44.22 -26.06
CA HIS A 773 5.06 45.34 -26.35
C HIS A 773 4.28 46.40 -27.14
N LYS A 774 4.19 47.63 -26.59
CA LYS A 774 3.98 48.83 -27.38
C LYS A 774 5.31 49.56 -27.48
N ALA A 775 5.72 49.80 -28.73
CA ALA A 775 6.77 50.72 -29.08
C ALA A 775 6.28 52.16 -28.87
N THR A 776 7.17 53.01 -28.36
CA THR A 776 7.18 54.45 -28.64
C THR A 776 8.60 54.99 -28.39
N GLU A 777 9.04 55.79 -29.35
CA GLU A 777 10.29 56.51 -29.52
C GLU A 777 10.47 57.66 -28.50
N GLY A 778 11.69 58.21 -28.42
CA GLY A 778 11.90 59.65 -28.19
C GLY A 778 12.68 60.05 -26.93
N ASP A 779 13.97 60.31 -27.14
CA ASP A 779 14.75 61.49 -26.72
C ASP A 779 15.20 61.76 -25.26
N GLU A 780 16.55 61.78 -25.15
CA GLU A 780 17.47 62.80 -24.60
C GLU A 780 17.42 63.33 -23.15
N GLU A 781 18.63 63.25 -22.56
CA GLU A 781 19.36 64.21 -21.70
C GLU A 781 18.86 64.64 -20.31
N GLY A 782 19.80 64.58 -19.34
CA GLY A 782 19.94 65.64 -18.32
C GLY A 782 20.20 65.20 -16.87
N ARG A 783 21.44 65.45 -16.40
CA ARG A 783 21.92 65.91 -15.07
C ARG A 783 20.89 65.94 -13.91
N GLY A 784 21.16 65.52 -12.68
CA GLY A 784 22.37 65.73 -11.87
C GLY A 784 22.04 66.58 -10.63
N CYS A 785 22.45 66.09 -9.45
CA CYS A 785 22.72 66.78 -8.18
C CYS A 785 21.61 67.27 -7.21
N SER A 786 21.80 66.83 -5.95
CA SER A 786 21.74 67.55 -4.64
C SER A 786 20.41 68.17 -4.20
N SER A 787 20.05 68.27 -2.92
CA SER A 787 20.82 68.30 -1.65
C SER A 787 19.82 68.17 -0.48
N ASP A 788 20.32 67.61 0.64
CA ASP A 788 20.31 68.08 2.05
C ASP A 788 19.05 68.79 2.62
N GLU A 789 18.62 68.60 3.88
CA GLU A 789 19.28 68.96 5.16
C GLU A 789 18.37 68.51 6.34
N ILE A 790 18.86 67.86 7.42
CA ILE A 790 19.21 68.42 8.78
C ILE A 790 17.94 68.77 9.63
N SER A 791 17.74 68.48 10.93
CA SER A 791 18.46 67.83 12.05
C SER A 791 17.60 67.91 13.35
N LEU A 792 18.17 67.43 14.48
CA LEU A 792 17.89 67.72 15.92
C LEU A 792 16.80 66.84 16.54
N ASP A 793 16.88 66.28 17.75
CA ASP A 793 17.77 66.22 18.92
C ASP A 793 17.12 65.13 19.83
N ALA A 794 17.52 64.79 21.06
CA ALA A 794 18.74 64.33 21.70
C ALA A 794 18.32 63.93 23.14
N TRP A 795 18.90 62.86 23.72
CA TRP A 795 19.00 62.50 25.16
C TRP A 795 17.76 62.10 26.01
N GLU A 796 17.77 60.86 26.55
CA GLU A 796 17.82 60.53 28.01
C GLU A 796 17.76 58.99 28.24
N GLU A 797 18.76 58.43 28.95
CA GLU A 797 18.74 57.13 29.67
C GLU A 797 18.40 57.41 31.17
N PRO A 798 18.04 56.47 32.11
CA PRO A 798 18.54 55.07 32.22
C PRO A 798 17.64 54.00 32.95
N VAL A 799 18.16 52.76 33.04
CA VAL A 799 17.91 51.66 34.01
C VAL A 799 16.60 50.81 33.95
N ARG A 800 16.71 49.55 33.45
CA ARG A 800 16.45 48.32 34.26
C ARG A 800 16.92 47.04 33.54
N SER A 801 18.11 46.59 33.88
CA SER A 801 18.60 45.24 33.60
C SER A 801 17.98 44.23 34.58
N SER A 802 17.08 43.37 34.11
CA SER A 802 16.79 42.06 34.75
C SER A 802 16.01 41.08 33.89
N HIS A 803 15.50 41.49 32.72
CA HIS A 803 14.66 40.63 31.86
C HIS A 803 15.30 40.26 30.50
N VAL A 804 16.58 40.53 30.30
CA VAL A 804 17.19 40.38 28.96
C VAL A 804 17.66 38.96 28.69
N TRP A 805 18.11 38.18 29.68
CA TRP A 805 18.69 36.86 29.39
C TRP A 805 17.66 35.87 28.84
N TYR A 806 16.40 35.85 29.31
CA TYR A 806 15.38 34.96 28.74
C TYR A 806 14.92 35.43 27.37
N LYS A 807 14.90 36.74 27.10
CA LYS A 807 14.52 37.31 25.79
C LYS A 807 15.61 37.10 24.75
N THR A 808 16.87 37.20 25.16
CA THR A 808 18.05 36.88 24.34
C THR A 808 18.18 35.38 24.16
N LEU A 809 17.96 34.55 25.19
CA LEU A 809 17.94 33.10 25.06
C LEU A 809 16.74 32.64 24.20
N TYR A 810 15.56 33.22 24.37
CA TYR A 810 14.38 32.98 23.53
C TYR A 810 14.62 33.41 22.09
N ASN A 811 15.18 34.59 21.83
CA ASN A 811 15.54 35.01 20.48
C ASN A 811 16.67 34.16 19.90
N THR A 812 17.64 33.70 20.68
CA THR A 812 18.73 32.84 20.19
C THR A 812 18.23 31.40 19.93
N LEU A 813 17.36 30.86 20.78
CA LEU A 813 16.71 29.56 20.62
C LEU A 813 15.69 29.56 19.47
N CYS A 814 14.93 30.65 19.31
CA CYS A 814 13.95 30.82 18.25
C CYS A 814 14.61 31.20 16.91
N GLN A 815 15.60 32.08 16.87
CA GLN A 815 16.23 32.43 15.58
C GLN A 815 17.20 31.36 15.08
N ASN A 816 17.75 30.52 15.97
CA ASN A 816 18.61 29.43 15.55
C ASN A 816 17.79 28.26 15.00
N TYR A 817 17.75 28.17 13.67
CA TYR A 817 17.01 27.16 12.92
C TYR A 817 17.36 25.71 13.32
N LEU A 818 18.61 25.43 13.74
CA LEU A 818 19.00 24.10 14.22
C LEU A 818 18.24 23.71 15.49
N ILE A 819 18.04 24.68 16.39
CA ILE A 819 17.35 24.47 17.66
C ILE A 819 15.86 24.29 17.42
N ARG A 820 15.26 25.07 16.52
CA ARG A 820 13.86 24.88 16.09
C ARG A 820 13.63 23.50 15.45
N SER A 821 14.49 23.08 14.53
CA SER A 821 14.39 21.76 13.91
C SER A 821 14.59 20.64 14.94
N LEU A 822 15.58 20.76 15.83
CA LEU A 822 15.81 19.79 16.91
C LEU A 822 14.57 19.72 17.82
N PHE A 823 14.03 20.86 18.23
CA PHE A 823 12.84 20.93 19.07
C PHE A 823 11.61 20.33 18.38
N PHE A 824 11.43 20.57 17.08
CA PHE A 824 10.37 19.94 16.28
C PHE A 824 10.51 18.42 16.25
N PHE A 825 11.69 17.88 15.97
CA PHE A 825 11.93 16.43 15.95
C PHE A 825 11.79 15.80 17.35
N VAL A 826 12.21 16.52 18.40
CA VAL A 826 12.02 16.08 19.79
C VAL A 826 10.54 16.07 20.15
N ILE A 827 9.77 17.11 19.80
CA ILE A 827 8.31 17.12 19.98
C ILE A 827 7.67 15.97 19.22
N LEU A 828 8.03 15.76 17.96
CA LEU A 828 7.48 14.66 17.15
C LEU A 828 7.78 13.30 17.77
N GLY A 829 9.00 13.12 18.29
CA GLY A 829 9.40 11.91 18.99
C GLY A 829 8.71 11.74 20.35
N ILE A 830 8.43 12.83 21.06
CA ILE A 830 7.60 12.83 22.28
C ILE A 830 6.17 12.44 21.95
N VAL A 831 5.57 13.03 20.90
CA VAL A 831 4.24 12.66 20.41
C VAL A 831 4.18 11.18 20.06
N ASN A 832 5.20 10.66 19.37
CA ASN A 832 5.28 9.23 19.05
C ASN A 832 5.23 8.35 20.31
N ARG A 833 5.91 8.76 21.38
CA ARG A 833 5.89 8.05 22.67
C ARG A 833 4.52 8.04 23.35
N PHE A 834 3.64 9.00 23.06
CA PHE A 834 2.26 9.04 23.56
C PHE A 834 1.24 8.40 22.60
N CYS A 835 1.60 8.23 21.32
CA CYS A 835 0.75 7.59 20.30
C CYS A 835 1.01 6.09 20.13
N THR A 836 2.11 5.56 20.68
CA THR A 836 2.50 4.13 20.68
C THR A 836 2.20 3.48 22.03
#